data_AF-A0A6C1T5Z4-F1
#
_entry.id   AF-A0A6C1T5Z4-F1
#
_cell.length_a   1.000
_cell.length_b   1.000
_cell.length_c   1.000
_cell.angle_alpha   90.00
_cell.angle_beta   90.00
_cell.angle_gamma   90.00
#
_symmetry.space_group_name_H-M   'P 1'
#
loop_
_entity.id
_entity.type
_entity.pdbx_description
1 polymer ?
#
loop_
_entity_poly.entity_id
_entity_poly.type
_entity_poly.pdbx_seq_one_letter_code
_entity_poly.pdbx_strand_id
1 'polypeptide(L)'
;MSLQLKRESALNLPLKGSVGSFKVGTGRPGQNSLEVKYFLTHVGLDFGSGSNEAVLNHMAPVRELFDFEDLDFDEIMQRDIDDARVSSELVPYLLDGKSADLIKLFPPIVVVVLPVQETANRPDNLYPKMFEEKTPEENGEAGKYILRSGAIGKEVFQFEQPIMDGEPLAHDLVLFRLNTNRTRLVIVDGQHRAMALLALYRNLKDQWSDAKRAPFREYYAEWTPKYIREFQLSEINLPVMFCTFPDLSDGYSGEFDLKMAARQIFLTLNKTARKVSNSRNMLLDDNDLIAYLLRRSLSMIKQKDDRSPYSLRIFNVELDQFEDRMKITTPIALTGVNHVYYMIEHLMLNDRDSDVSGARPRAGKFYKRQDLDTYGLMQRLDGRNLLGAEMADTTRRKSFSVKAAHTLAASFVQRYGHYIVSTYERFKPFETHCRAVLALETRLDTNEDRKLRPILFEGQGISRVFEAHRESLKQRLDNNEFETDVPKIEELKRNLDATASRMEVAIDGFRQERVELYLKEVSDKGKLKLDGEYHPNVVRFLNYLFENIFTTVAFQTALVCTFFGELERAEKQLRTQAGGDIDTSSLYDEYIQLLNAFFSPGSANQFRKLVRLFHAEIDGEINEWKVVGQRYTFRQVVYRGEMQPDQWPKYKYLLLEIWRPENDVLKASINAERTKCRAQIFKSLHESYLKDHLNTNMKNPDDLEREDYAKVFEESAQAFSSFLKIIHVGSEVPGKRELKAFLEESWDDSTVPVEQDELWEGEDV
;
A
#
# COMPACT_ATOMS: atom_id res chain seq x y z
N MET A 1 -59.01 -19.39 21.98
CA MET A 1 -58.49 -19.30 20.61
C MET A 1 -57.11 -18.68 20.65
N SER A 2 -56.05 -19.49 20.57
CA SER A 2 -54.69 -18.96 20.38
C SER A 2 -54.55 -18.60 18.91
N LEU A 3 -54.41 -17.31 18.60
CA LEU A 3 -53.97 -16.85 17.28
C LEU A 3 -52.56 -17.40 17.04
N GLN A 4 -52.45 -18.55 16.37
CA GLN A 4 -51.21 -18.99 15.74
C GLN A 4 -50.97 -18.06 14.54
N LEU A 5 -50.32 -16.93 14.77
CA LEU A 5 -49.69 -16.17 13.69
C LEU A 5 -48.66 -17.10 13.06
N LYS A 6 -48.96 -17.63 11.86
CA LYS A 6 -47.96 -18.29 11.02
C LYS A 6 -46.82 -17.29 10.80
N ARG A 7 -45.65 -17.57 11.38
CA ARG A 7 -44.45 -16.80 11.07
C ARG A 7 -44.03 -17.17 9.66
N GLU A 8 -44.11 -16.22 8.74
CA GLU A 8 -43.64 -16.38 7.37
C GLU A 8 -42.10 -16.29 7.33
N SER A 9 -41.48 -17.01 6.39
CA SER A 9 -40.03 -16.98 6.22
C SER A 9 -39.60 -15.64 5.63
N ALA A 10 -38.46 -15.10 6.09
CA ALA A 10 -37.89 -13.88 5.54
C ALA A 10 -37.02 -14.12 4.28
N LEU A 11 -36.87 -15.38 3.85
CA LEU A 11 -36.07 -15.76 2.69
C LEU A 11 -36.82 -15.44 1.38
N ASN A 12 -36.16 -14.74 0.46
CA ASN A 12 -36.78 -14.19 -0.75
C ASN A 12 -36.04 -14.53 -2.06
N LEU A 13 -34.88 -15.17 -2.00
CA LEU A 13 -34.11 -15.58 -3.18
C LEU A 13 -33.82 -17.09 -3.15
N PRO A 14 -34.59 -17.92 -3.89
CA PRO A 14 -34.32 -19.35 -4.03
C PRO A 14 -33.40 -19.66 -5.22
N LEU A 15 -32.37 -20.47 -4.98
CA LEU A 15 -31.39 -20.93 -5.96
C LEU A 15 -31.35 -22.45 -5.96
N LYS A 16 -31.18 -23.06 -7.14
CA LYS A 16 -31.05 -24.52 -7.32
C LYS A 16 -29.64 -24.86 -7.74
N GLY A 17 -29.06 -25.93 -7.20
CA GLY A 17 -27.66 -26.23 -7.44
C GLY A 17 -27.15 -27.45 -6.68
N SER A 18 -25.86 -27.44 -6.40
CA SER A 18 -25.17 -28.49 -5.63
C SER A 18 -24.56 -27.89 -4.36
N VAL A 19 -24.44 -28.69 -3.30
CA VAL A 19 -23.85 -28.27 -2.03
C VAL A 19 -22.65 -29.13 -1.68
N GLY A 20 -21.66 -28.54 -1.02
CA GLY A 20 -20.54 -29.25 -0.44
C GLY A 20 -20.06 -28.59 0.84
N SER A 21 -19.14 -29.25 1.53
CA SER A 21 -18.48 -28.73 2.72
C SER A 21 -17.00 -29.05 2.68
N PHE A 22 -16.18 -28.17 3.23
CA PHE A 22 -14.73 -28.35 3.32
C PHE A 22 -14.24 -28.02 4.73
N LYS A 23 -13.42 -28.91 5.30
CA LYS A 23 -12.85 -28.77 6.64
C LYS A 23 -11.47 -29.44 6.67
N VAL A 24 -10.43 -28.73 7.14
CA VAL A 24 -9.04 -29.23 7.17
C VAL A 24 -8.65 -29.63 8.59
N GLY A 25 -8.67 -30.91 8.93
CA GLY A 25 -8.21 -31.40 10.23
C GLY A 25 -6.92 -32.20 10.12
N THR A 26 -5.94 -31.97 11.00
CA THR A 26 -4.80 -32.88 11.16
C THR A 26 -5.13 -34.08 12.08
N GLY A 27 -6.34 -34.15 12.61
CA GLY A 27 -6.77 -35.14 13.61
C GLY A 27 -6.16 -34.93 15.00
N ARG A 28 -5.39 -33.85 15.23
CA ARG A 28 -4.78 -33.55 16.54
C ARG A 28 -5.78 -32.85 17.47
N PRO A 29 -5.89 -33.27 18.74
CA PRO A 29 -6.71 -32.58 19.73
C PRO A 29 -6.29 -31.11 19.84
N GLY A 30 -7.24 -30.18 19.70
CA GLY A 30 -7.00 -28.73 19.83
C GLY A 30 -6.77 -27.95 18.53
N GLN A 31 -6.66 -28.61 17.36
CA GLN A 31 -6.71 -27.92 16.06
C GLN A 31 -8.14 -27.91 15.51
N ASN A 32 -8.88 -26.85 15.78
CA ASN A 32 -10.20 -26.63 15.20
C ASN A 32 -10.05 -25.93 13.85
N SER A 33 -10.37 -26.62 12.76
CA SER A 33 -10.66 -25.97 11.48
C SER A 33 -12.12 -25.57 11.40
N LEU A 34 -12.37 -24.43 10.77
CA LEU A 34 -13.70 -23.95 10.46
C LEU A 34 -14.23 -24.67 9.21
N GLU A 35 -15.46 -25.13 9.27
CA GLU A 35 -16.17 -25.64 8.10
C GLU A 35 -16.52 -24.48 7.15
N VAL A 36 -16.17 -24.65 5.88
CA VAL A 36 -16.70 -23.84 4.78
C VAL A 36 -17.76 -24.66 4.08
N LYS A 37 -19.03 -24.27 4.22
CA LYS A 37 -20.15 -24.87 3.49
C LYS A 37 -20.46 -24.03 2.26
N TYR A 38 -20.42 -24.65 1.08
CA TYR A 38 -20.55 -23.94 -0.19
C TYR A 38 -21.69 -24.48 -1.04
N PHE A 39 -22.29 -23.60 -1.84
CA PHE A 39 -23.34 -23.90 -2.81
C PHE A 39 -22.89 -23.47 -4.21
N LEU A 40 -22.89 -24.39 -5.17
CA LEU A 40 -22.51 -24.16 -6.56
C LEU A 40 -23.76 -24.09 -7.45
N THR A 41 -23.89 -23.01 -8.20
CA THR A 41 -24.94 -22.79 -9.22
C THR A 41 -24.33 -22.14 -10.46
N HIS A 42 -25.12 -22.00 -11.53
CA HIS A 42 -24.78 -21.14 -12.66
C HIS A 42 -25.56 -19.83 -12.60
N VAL A 43 -24.96 -18.75 -13.09
CA VAL A 43 -25.61 -17.44 -13.30
C VAL A 43 -25.29 -16.98 -14.71
N GLY A 44 -26.31 -16.66 -15.49
CA GLY A 44 -26.17 -16.29 -16.90
C GLY A 44 -26.96 -15.04 -17.28
N LEU A 45 -26.78 -14.60 -18.53
CA LEU A 45 -27.51 -13.46 -19.12
C LEU A 45 -28.86 -13.87 -19.73
N ASP A 46 -29.31 -15.10 -19.51
CA ASP A 46 -30.68 -15.51 -19.83
C ASP A 46 -31.66 -14.96 -18.77
N PHE A 47 -32.39 -13.91 -19.18
CA PHE A 47 -33.40 -13.24 -18.37
C PHE A 47 -34.74 -14.00 -18.32
N GLY A 48 -34.87 -15.15 -18.98
CA GLY A 48 -36.07 -16.00 -18.91
C GLY A 48 -36.28 -16.62 -17.53
N SER A 49 -35.21 -16.78 -16.73
CA SER A 49 -35.27 -17.27 -15.35
C SER A 49 -35.16 -16.10 -14.35
N GLY A 50 -36.24 -15.83 -13.61
CA GLY A 50 -36.28 -14.72 -12.65
C GLY A 50 -35.21 -14.80 -11.54
N SER A 51 -34.65 -15.99 -11.28
CA SER A 51 -33.57 -16.19 -10.30
C SER A 51 -32.22 -15.62 -10.76
N ASN A 52 -31.86 -15.72 -12.05
CA ASN A 52 -30.61 -15.16 -12.56
C ASN A 52 -30.60 -13.63 -12.44
N GLU A 53 -31.70 -13.00 -12.85
CA GLU A 53 -31.88 -11.55 -12.74
C GLU A 53 -31.87 -11.11 -11.27
N ALA A 54 -32.51 -11.85 -10.37
CA ALA A 54 -32.47 -11.55 -8.94
C ALA A 54 -31.05 -11.65 -8.36
N VAL A 55 -30.25 -12.65 -8.75
CA VAL A 55 -28.84 -12.76 -8.31
C VAL A 55 -28.01 -11.60 -8.84
N LEU A 56 -28.08 -11.29 -10.14
CA LEU A 56 -27.31 -10.19 -10.75
C LEU A 56 -27.66 -8.81 -10.16
N ASN A 57 -28.91 -8.62 -9.74
CA ASN A 57 -29.33 -7.39 -9.08
C ASN A 57 -28.76 -7.23 -7.65
N HIS A 58 -28.54 -8.33 -6.94
CA HIS A 58 -28.08 -8.32 -5.54
C HIS A 58 -26.59 -8.64 -5.37
N MET A 59 -25.95 -9.19 -6.41
CA MET A 59 -24.49 -9.30 -6.48
C MET A 59 -23.90 -7.93 -6.80
N ALA A 60 -22.99 -7.49 -5.96
CA ALA A 60 -22.23 -6.29 -6.24
C ALA A 60 -20.80 -6.44 -5.70
N PRO A 61 -19.81 -5.84 -6.37
CA PRO A 61 -18.47 -5.70 -5.82
C PRO A 61 -18.48 -5.00 -4.46
N VAL A 62 -17.48 -5.28 -3.62
CA VAL A 62 -17.28 -4.66 -2.30
C VAL A 62 -17.43 -3.12 -2.36
N ARG A 63 -16.89 -2.51 -3.43
CA ARG A 63 -16.90 -1.05 -3.65
C ARG A 63 -18.28 -0.41 -3.79
N GLU A 64 -19.28 -1.20 -4.14
CA GLU A 64 -20.66 -0.72 -4.31
C GLU A 64 -21.51 -1.01 -3.07
N LEU A 65 -21.05 -1.93 -2.20
CA LEU A 65 -21.81 -2.40 -1.05
C LEU A 65 -21.57 -1.58 0.21
N PHE A 66 -20.36 -1.07 0.41
CA PHE A 66 -19.94 -0.39 1.64
C PHE A 66 -19.33 0.97 1.35
N ASP A 67 -19.56 1.94 2.23
CA ASP A 67 -18.95 3.27 2.12
C ASP A 67 -17.49 3.23 2.58
N PHE A 68 -16.65 4.05 1.96
CA PHE A 68 -15.20 4.07 2.24
C PHE A 68 -14.86 4.31 3.72
N GLU A 69 -15.63 5.17 4.37
CA GLU A 69 -15.47 5.52 5.78
C GLU A 69 -15.74 4.31 6.70
N ASP A 70 -16.67 3.44 6.28
CA ASP A 70 -17.15 2.30 7.04
C ASP A 70 -16.29 1.05 6.95
N LEU A 71 -15.42 0.97 5.94
CA LEU A 71 -14.58 -0.20 5.65
C LEU A 71 -13.26 -0.18 6.41
N ASP A 72 -12.87 -1.28 7.05
CA ASP A 72 -11.51 -1.38 7.58
C ASP A 72 -10.47 -1.33 6.45
N PHE A 73 -9.24 -0.93 6.77
CA PHE A 73 -8.19 -0.67 5.78
C PHE A 73 -7.97 -1.87 4.82
N ASP A 74 -8.17 -3.09 5.32
CA ASP A 74 -7.98 -4.33 4.58
C ASP A 74 -9.17 -4.64 3.64
N GLU A 75 -10.36 -4.15 4.00
CA GLU A 75 -11.58 -4.27 3.19
C GLU A 75 -11.56 -3.27 2.03
N ILE A 76 -10.88 -2.12 2.20
CA ILE A 76 -10.63 -1.13 1.14
C ILE A 76 -9.80 -1.76 0.00
N MET A 77 -8.88 -2.68 0.28
CA MET A 77 -8.09 -3.33 -0.78
C MET A 77 -8.88 -4.32 -1.62
N GLN A 78 -9.92 -4.94 -1.06
CA GLN A 78 -10.82 -5.81 -1.82
C GLN A 78 -11.82 -5.02 -2.70
N ARG A 79 -11.73 -3.68 -2.69
CA ARG A 79 -12.54 -2.73 -3.46
C ARG A 79 -12.08 -2.57 -4.91
N ASP A 80 -10.77 -2.63 -5.17
CA ASP A 80 -10.19 -2.20 -6.44
C ASP A 80 -10.37 -3.25 -7.54
N ILE A 81 -11.17 -2.88 -8.56
CA ILE A 81 -11.39 -3.64 -9.80
C ILE A 81 -10.78 -2.85 -10.95
N ASP A 82 -10.04 -3.53 -11.82
CA ASP A 82 -9.50 -2.97 -13.06
C ASP A 82 -10.58 -2.98 -14.17
N ASP A 83 -11.46 -1.98 -14.16
CA ASP A 83 -12.58 -1.86 -15.11
C ASP A 83 -12.14 -1.79 -16.57
N ALA A 84 -10.96 -1.19 -16.83
CA ALA A 84 -10.36 -1.13 -18.14
C ALA A 84 -10.06 -2.52 -18.67
N ARG A 85 -9.37 -3.33 -17.85
CA ARG A 85 -9.07 -4.72 -18.17
C ARG A 85 -10.35 -5.56 -18.31
N VAL A 86 -11.36 -5.32 -17.47
CA VAL A 86 -12.65 -6.00 -17.60
C VAL A 86 -13.24 -5.71 -18.98
N SER A 87 -13.27 -4.43 -19.39
CA SER A 87 -13.83 -4.03 -20.67
C SER A 87 -13.00 -4.47 -21.88
N SER A 88 -11.68 -4.42 -21.81
CA SER A 88 -10.78 -4.69 -22.95
C SER A 88 -10.37 -6.14 -23.12
N GLU A 89 -10.41 -6.95 -22.05
CA GLU A 89 -10.01 -8.37 -22.10
C GLU A 89 -11.19 -9.30 -21.80
N LEU A 90 -11.87 -9.10 -20.67
CA LEU A 90 -12.84 -10.09 -20.16
C LEU A 90 -14.18 -10.06 -20.88
N VAL A 91 -14.71 -8.86 -21.17
CA VAL A 91 -15.95 -8.73 -21.94
C VAL A 91 -15.78 -9.29 -23.37
N PRO A 92 -14.71 -8.96 -24.13
CA PRO A 92 -14.45 -9.62 -25.41
C PRO A 92 -14.29 -11.13 -25.29
N TYR A 93 -13.63 -11.62 -24.23
CA TYR A 93 -13.48 -13.06 -24.02
C TYR A 93 -14.84 -13.76 -23.82
N LEU A 94 -15.82 -13.11 -23.17
CA LEU A 94 -17.20 -13.58 -23.04
C LEU A 94 -18.00 -13.47 -24.35
N LEU A 95 -17.80 -12.39 -25.11
CA LEU A 95 -18.56 -12.02 -26.30
C LEU A 95 -17.83 -12.33 -27.62
N ASP A 96 -17.04 -13.39 -27.68
CA ASP A 96 -16.20 -13.63 -28.87
C ASP A 96 -17.00 -14.21 -30.03
N GLY A 97 -17.07 -13.45 -31.13
CA GLY A 97 -17.68 -13.86 -32.39
C GLY A 97 -16.69 -14.17 -33.52
N LYS A 98 -15.38 -14.03 -33.30
CA LYS A 98 -14.35 -14.13 -34.37
C LYS A 98 -13.53 -15.43 -34.32
N SER A 99 -13.56 -16.12 -33.18
CA SER A 99 -12.77 -17.32 -32.96
C SER A 99 -13.55 -18.61 -33.23
N ALA A 100 -13.51 -19.10 -34.46
CA ALA A 100 -13.86 -20.49 -34.72
C ALA A 100 -12.87 -21.40 -33.95
N ASP A 101 -13.38 -22.36 -33.17
CA ASP A 101 -12.64 -23.42 -32.48
C ASP A 101 -11.86 -23.07 -31.18
N LEU A 102 -12.31 -22.10 -30.37
CA LEU A 102 -11.70 -21.80 -29.05
C LEU A 102 -12.47 -22.42 -27.88
N ILE A 103 -11.83 -23.33 -27.14
CA ILE A 103 -12.34 -23.85 -25.86
C ILE A 103 -12.15 -22.78 -24.78
N LYS A 104 -13.26 -22.30 -24.20
CA LYS A 104 -13.25 -21.28 -23.14
C LYS A 104 -13.79 -21.86 -21.85
N LEU A 105 -13.08 -21.61 -20.75
CA LEU A 105 -13.50 -21.99 -19.41
C LEU A 105 -13.36 -20.80 -18.47
N PHE A 106 -14.39 -20.56 -17.66
CA PHE A 106 -14.33 -19.64 -16.53
C PHE A 106 -14.31 -20.44 -15.23
N PRO A 107 -13.31 -20.25 -14.37
CA PRO A 107 -13.38 -20.78 -13.01
C PRO A 107 -14.57 -20.16 -12.26
N PRO A 108 -15.10 -20.83 -11.22
CA PRO A 108 -16.19 -20.30 -10.41
C PRO A 108 -15.89 -18.91 -9.83
N ILE A 109 -16.90 -18.04 -9.81
CA ILE A 109 -16.89 -16.79 -9.03
C ILE A 109 -17.21 -17.17 -7.59
N VAL A 110 -16.38 -16.76 -6.64
CA VAL A 110 -16.58 -17.09 -5.22
C VAL A 110 -17.22 -15.90 -4.50
N VAL A 111 -18.35 -16.16 -3.87
CA VAL A 111 -19.19 -15.18 -3.19
C VAL A 111 -19.37 -15.60 -1.74
N VAL A 112 -19.05 -14.74 -0.78
CA VAL A 112 -19.35 -14.97 0.64
C VAL A 112 -20.68 -14.31 0.98
N VAL A 113 -21.54 -15.06 1.66
CA VAL A 113 -22.83 -14.56 2.15
C VAL A 113 -22.61 -13.92 3.52
N LEU A 114 -22.65 -12.60 3.61
CA LEU A 114 -22.46 -11.89 4.88
C LEU A 114 -23.79 -11.34 5.41
N PRO A 115 -24.13 -11.56 6.69
CA PRO A 115 -25.25 -10.87 7.33
C PRO A 115 -24.90 -9.38 7.51
N VAL A 116 -25.90 -8.50 7.41
CA VAL A 116 -25.74 -7.07 7.71
C VAL A 116 -26.46 -6.68 9.00
N GLN A 117 -25.88 -5.72 9.72
CA GLN A 117 -26.47 -5.16 10.93
C GLN A 117 -27.78 -4.42 10.60
N GLU A 118 -28.81 -4.56 11.44
CA GLU A 118 -30.14 -3.97 11.17
C GLU A 118 -30.12 -2.42 11.16
N THR A 119 -29.14 -1.80 11.82
CA THR A 119 -29.03 -0.34 11.99
C THR A 119 -27.89 0.30 11.19
N ALA A 120 -27.05 -0.50 10.54
CA ALA A 120 -25.88 -0.02 9.81
C ALA A 120 -25.64 -0.90 8.59
N ASN A 121 -25.26 -0.31 7.45
CA ASN A 121 -24.90 -1.06 6.24
C ASN A 121 -23.48 -1.66 6.39
N ARG A 122 -23.24 -2.44 7.45
CA ARG A 122 -21.95 -3.07 7.80
C ARG A 122 -22.13 -4.57 8.04
N PRO A 123 -21.13 -5.41 7.72
CA PRO A 123 -21.18 -6.84 8.00
C PRO A 123 -21.21 -7.12 9.50
N ASP A 124 -21.99 -8.12 9.91
CA ASP A 124 -21.93 -8.65 11.27
C ASP A 124 -20.68 -9.54 11.47
N ASN A 125 -20.27 -9.74 12.73
CA ASN A 125 -19.09 -10.53 13.06
C ASN A 125 -19.35 -12.04 13.01
N LEU A 126 -20.60 -12.46 13.26
CA LEU A 126 -21.04 -13.85 13.31
C LEU A 126 -22.40 -14.02 12.62
N TYR A 127 -22.72 -15.24 12.19
CA TYR A 127 -24.07 -15.57 11.77
C TYR A 127 -25.00 -15.68 12.98
N PRO A 128 -26.30 -15.35 12.82
CA PRO A 128 -27.30 -15.75 13.79
C PRO A 128 -27.28 -17.26 14.01
N LYS A 129 -27.69 -17.68 15.21
CA LYS A 129 -27.73 -19.09 15.63
C LYS A 129 -28.19 -20.04 14.52
N MET A 130 -27.44 -21.12 14.33
CA MET A 130 -27.76 -22.18 13.39
C MET A 130 -28.84 -23.12 13.94
N PHE A 131 -29.73 -23.56 13.06
CA PHE A 131 -30.77 -24.54 13.31
C PHE A 131 -30.68 -25.65 12.28
N GLU A 132 -30.75 -26.89 12.76
CA GLU A 132 -30.81 -28.09 11.94
C GLU A 132 -32.14 -28.78 12.14
N GLU A 133 -32.78 -29.18 11.04
CA GLU A 133 -34.08 -29.85 11.03
C GLU A 133 -34.07 -30.96 9.97
N LYS A 134 -34.63 -32.12 10.33
CA LYS A 134 -34.88 -33.23 9.39
C LYS A 134 -36.38 -33.45 9.30
N THR A 135 -36.93 -33.24 8.12
CA THR A 135 -38.34 -33.51 7.81
C THR A 135 -38.45 -34.91 7.19
N PRO A 136 -39.30 -35.80 7.73
CA PRO A 136 -39.49 -37.14 7.18
C PRO A 136 -40.19 -37.12 5.82
N GLU A 137 -40.09 -38.22 5.07
CA GLU A 137 -40.91 -38.43 3.87
C GLU A 137 -42.39 -38.53 4.25
N GLU A 138 -43.22 -37.66 3.67
CA GLU A 138 -44.68 -37.67 3.85
C GLU A 138 -45.38 -37.45 2.50
N ASN A 139 -46.45 -38.22 2.24
CA ASN A 139 -47.37 -38.04 1.10
C ASN A 139 -46.71 -37.92 -0.30
N GLY A 140 -45.60 -38.62 -0.53
CA GLY A 140 -44.90 -38.61 -1.82
C GLY A 140 -43.93 -37.43 -2.01
N GLU A 141 -43.74 -36.59 -0.99
CA GLU A 141 -42.63 -35.63 -0.94
C GLU A 141 -41.40 -36.30 -0.30
N ALA A 142 -40.24 -36.14 -0.96
CA ALA A 142 -38.96 -36.59 -0.43
C ALA A 142 -38.67 -35.90 0.92
N GLY A 143 -38.06 -36.64 1.85
CA GLY A 143 -37.61 -36.10 3.13
C GLY A 143 -36.60 -34.97 2.90
N LYS A 144 -36.41 -34.10 3.88
CA LYS A 144 -35.57 -32.89 3.73
C LYS A 144 -34.66 -32.70 4.91
N TYR A 145 -33.41 -32.37 4.64
CA TYR A 145 -32.46 -31.85 5.60
C TYR A 145 -32.36 -30.33 5.43
N ILE A 146 -32.65 -29.60 6.50
CA ILE A 146 -32.66 -28.15 6.51
C ILE A 146 -31.59 -27.66 7.48
N LEU A 147 -30.66 -26.86 6.96
CA LEU A 147 -29.70 -26.08 7.76
C LEU A 147 -30.01 -24.60 7.57
N ARG A 148 -30.39 -23.91 8.65
CA ARG A 148 -30.88 -22.53 8.62
C ARG A 148 -30.11 -21.64 9.59
N SER A 149 -29.70 -20.45 9.14
CA SER A 149 -29.18 -19.41 10.02
C SER A 149 -30.30 -18.44 10.41
N GLY A 150 -30.58 -18.33 11.70
CA GLY A 150 -31.63 -17.49 12.26
C GLY A 150 -32.99 -18.20 12.46
N ALA A 151 -33.79 -17.63 13.35
CA ALA A 151 -35.16 -18.10 13.60
C ALA A 151 -36.10 -17.74 12.43
N ILE A 152 -37.23 -18.45 12.30
CA ILE A 152 -38.24 -18.16 11.28
C ILE A 152 -38.74 -16.70 11.37
N GLY A 153 -38.72 -16.00 10.24
CA GLY A 153 -38.99 -14.56 10.12
C GLY A 153 -37.75 -13.67 10.33
N LYS A 154 -36.62 -14.26 10.70
CA LYS A 154 -35.33 -13.60 10.92
C LYS A 154 -34.18 -14.32 10.23
N GLU A 155 -34.46 -15.12 9.22
CA GLU A 155 -33.46 -15.90 8.52
C GLU A 155 -32.49 -15.04 7.69
N VAL A 156 -31.25 -15.52 7.61
CA VAL A 156 -30.18 -14.97 6.76
C VAL A 156 -30.02 -15.85 5.51
N PHE A 157 -29.87 -17.16 5.72
CA PHE A 157 -29.82 -18.16 4.66
C PHE A 157 -30.36 -19.52 5.13
N GLN A 158 -30.69 -20.39 4.18
CA GLN A 158 -31.10 -21.77 4.41
C GLN A 158 -30.64 -22.69 3.28
N PHE A 159 -30.05 -23.83 3.64
CA PHE A 159 -29.86 -24.97 2.75
C PHE A 159 -31.01 -25.96 2.97
N GLU A 160 -31.62 -26.43 1.89
CA GLU A 160 -32.59 -27.53 1.87
C GLU A 160 -32.07 -28.61 0.93
N GLN A 161 -31.70 -29.75 1.51
CA GLN A 161 -31.18 -30.92 0.81
C GLN A 161 -32.25 -32.02 0.86
N PRO A 162 -32.67 -32.60 -0.28
CA PRO A 162 -33.53 -33.76 -0.26
C PRO A 162 -32.79 -34.94 0.38
N ILE A 163 -33.52 -35.77 1.11
CA ILE A 163 -33.04 -37.00 1.72
C ILE A 163 -33.48 -38.15 0.82
N MET A 164 -32.52 -38.99 0.43
CA MET A 164 -32.75 -40.23 -0.30
C MET A 164 -31.98 -41.34 0.41
N ASP A 165 -32.61 -42.49 0.63
CA ASP A 165 -32.03 -43.61 1.36
C ASP A 165 -31.50 -43.24 2.78
N GLY A 166 -32.13 -42.26 3.42
CA GLY A 166 -31.78 -41.79 4.77
C GLY A 166 -30.64 -40.76 4.84
N GLU A 167 -29.98 -40.47 3.72
CA GLU A 167 -28.87 -39.52 3.64
C GLU A 167 -29.24 -38.25 2.84
N PRO A 168 -28.77 -37.07 3.25
CA PRO A 168 -29.00 -35.83 2.51
C PRO A 168 -28.18 -35.84 1.21
N LEU A 169 -28.84 -35.63 0.08
CA LEU A 169 -28.19 -35.52 -1.22
C LEU A 169 -27.34 -34.25 -1.28
N ALA A 170 -26.13 -34.40 -1.79
CA ALA A 170 -25.20 -33.29 -2.06
C ALA A 170 -25.39 -32.70 -3.47
N HIS A 171 -26.04 -33.44 -4.36
CA HIS A 171 -26.22 -33.13 -5.78
C HIS A 171 -27.70 -33.28 -6.13
N ASP A 172 -28.15 -32.51 -7.12
CA ASP A 172 -29.52 -32.48 -7.64
C ASP A 172 -30.60 -32.01 -6.64
N LEU A 173 -31.48 -31.12 -7.10
CA LEU A 173 -32.64 -30.61 -6.34
C LEU A 173 -32.32 -29.90 -5.00
N VAL A 174 -31.06 -29.63 -4.68
CA VAL A 174 -30.68 -28.83 -3.51
C VAL A 174 -31.13 -27.38 -3.72
N LEU A 175 -31.78 -26.84 -2.70
CA LEU A 175 -32.27 -25.47 -2.67
C LEU A 175 -31.46 -24.65 -1.67
N PHE A 176 -30.87 -23.56 -2.15
CA PHE A 176 -30.28 -22.53 -1.30
C PHE A 176 -31.18 -21.30 -1.31
N ARG A 177 -31.65 -20.89 -0.14
CA ARG A 177 -32.52 -19.71 0.01
C ARG A 177 -31.82 -18.63 0.80
N LEU A 178 -31.89 -17.40 0.33
CA LEU A 178 -31.25 -16.23 0.92
C LEU A 178 -32.27 -15.15 1.26
N ASN A 179 -31.96 -14.34 2.27
CA ASN A 179 -32.68 -13.09 2.54
C ASN A 179 -31.84 -11.90 2.04
N THR A 180 -32.17 -11.39 0.85
CA THR A 180 -31.39 -10.31 0.20
C THR A 180 -31.46 -8.97 0.93
N ASN A 181 -32.45 -8.78 1.82
CA ASN A 181 -32.56 -7.57 2.63
C ASN A 181 -31.62 -7.60 3.85
N ARG A 182 -31.28 -8.80 4.34
CA ARG A 182 -30.45 -9.01 5.52
C ARG A 182 -29.07 -9.57 5.22
N THR A 183 -28.78 -9.81 3.95
CA THR A 183 -27.48 -10.29 3.48
C THR A 183 -26.89 -9.41 2.42
N ARG A 184 -25.57 -9.48 2.30
CA ARG A 184 -24.82 -8.99 1.16
C ARG A 184 -24.01 -10.13 0.56
N LEU A 185 -24.06 -10.19 -0.76
CA LEU A 185 -23.36 -11.18 -1.57
C LEU A 185 -22.03 -10.59 -1.98
N VAL A 186 -21.00 -10.82 -1.16
CA VAL A 186 -19.68 -10.21 -1.35
C VAL A 186 -18.80 -11.10 -2.21
N ILE A 187 -18.38 -10.58 -3.37
CA ILE A 187 -17.49 -11.31 -4.28
C ILE A 187 -16.06 -11.26 -3.72
N VAL A 188 -15.56 -12.41 -3.27
CA VAL A 188 -14.21 -12.57 -2.72
C VAL A 188 -13.21 -13.09 -3.74
N ASP A 189 -13.64 -13.84 -4.75
CA ASP A 189 -12.78 -14.19 -5.89
C ASP A 189 -13.55 -14.11 -7.21
N GLY A 190 -12.84 -13.77 -8.28
CA GLY A 190 -13.43 -13.56 -9.59
C GLY A 190 -14.12 -12.21 -9.74
N GLN A 191 -13.73 -11.19 -8.96
CA GLN A 191 -14.31 -9.84 -9.00
C GLN A 191 -14.35 -9.25 -10.43
N HIS A 192 -13.26 -9.34 -11.19
CA HIS A 192 -13.21 -8.90 -12.58
C HIS A 192 -14.17 -9.70 -13.50
N ARG A 193 -14.28 -11.02 -13.28
CA ARG A 193 -15.15 -11.93 -14.06
C ARG A 193 -16.62 -11.62 -13.79
N ALA A 194 -16.96 -11.45 -12.51
CA ALA A 194 -18.29 -11.03 -12.08
C ALA A 194 -18.62 -9.64 -12.62
N MET A 195 -17.67 -8.71 -12.61
CA MET A 195 -17.87 -7.36 -13.12
C MET A 195 -18.13 -7.34 -14.64
N ALA A 196 -17.50 -8.23 -15.42
CA ALA A 196 -17.81 -8.38 -16.84
C ALA A 196 -19.29 -8.75 -17.07
N LEU A 197 -19.79 -9.73 -16.29
CA LEU A 197 -21.20 -10.15 -16.36
C LEU A 197 -22.15 -9.03 -15.90
N LEU A 198 -21.82 -8.37 -14.79
CA LEU A 198 -22.60 -7.26 -14.23
C LEU A 198 -22.63 -6.04 -15.18
N ALA A 199 -21.51 -5.70 -15.83
CA ALA A 199 -21.43 -4.61 -16.78
C ALA A 199 -22.34 -4.84 -17.99
N LEU A 200 -22.32 -6.05 -18.56
CA LEU A 200 -23.22 -6.43 -19.66
C LEU A 200 -24.68 -6.35 -19.23
N TYR A 201 -25.02 -6.90 -18.06
CA TYR A 201 -26.37 -6.80 -17.50
C TYR A 201 -26.82 -5.35 -17.34
N ARG A 202 -25.97 -4.50 -16.76
CA ARG A 202 -26.27 -3.08 -16.50
C ARG A 202 -26.41 -2.26 -17.77
N ASN A 203 -25.61 -2.55 -18.81
CA ASN A 203 -25.77 -1.92 -20.12
C ASN A 203 -27.11 -2.33 -20.78
N LEU A 204 -27.50 -3.60 -20.68
CA LEU A 204 -28.75 -4.09 -21.26
C LEU A 204 -30.02 -3.56 -20.55
N LYS A 205 -29.94 -3.29 -19.24
CA LYS A 205 -31.06 -2.87 -18.38
C LYS A 205 -31.01 -1.41 -17.93
N ASP A 206 -30.01 -0.64 -18.37
CA ASP A 206 -29.74 0.76 -17.99
C ASP A 206 -29.66 1.00 -16.47
N GLN A 207 -28.92 0.15 -15.75
CA GLN A 207 -28.81 0.19 -14.29
C GLN A 207 -27.56 0.94 -13.75
N TRP A 208 -27.12 1.97 -14.48
CA TRP A 208 -25.96 2.80 -14.10
C TRP A 208 -26.31 4.08 -13.33
N SER A 209 -27.60 4.34 -13.09
CA SER A 209 -28.10 5.58 -12.48
C SER A 209 -27.76 5.75 -11.00
N ASP A 210 -27.32 4.69 -10.33
CA ASP A 210 -26.85 4.72 -8.94
C ASP A 210 -25.58 5.58 -8.82
N ALA A 211 -25.53 6.49 -7.85
CA ALA A 211 -24.38 7.34 -7.57
C ALA A 211 -23.08 6.54 -7.32
N LYS A 212 -23.17 5.33 -6.76
CA LYS A 212 -22.02 4.43 -6.53
C LYS A 212 -21.53 3.74 -7.81
N ARG A 213 -22.36 3.68 -8.86
CA ARG A 213 -22.07 2.99 -10.13
C ARG A 213 -21.73 3.95 -11.27
N ALA A 214 -22.30 5.15 -11.25
CA ALA A 214 -22.15 6.15 -12.30
C ALA A 214 -20.69 6.48 -12.67
N PRO A 215 -19.72 6.57 -11.72
CA PRO A 215 -18.32 6.85 -12.07
C PRO A 215 -17.67 5.79 -12.98
N PHE A 216 -18.16 4.55 -12.97
CA PHE A 216 -17.58 3.44 -13.71
C PHE A 216 -18.25 3.19 -15.08
N ARG A 217 -19.36 3.86 -15.38
CA ARG A 217 -20.14 3.65 -16.60
C ARG A 217 -19.32 3.83 -17.88
N GLU A 218 -18.42 4.82 -17.90
CA GLU A 218 -17.66 5.18 -19.11
C GLU A 218 -16.75 4.04 -19.59
N TYR A 219 -16.17 3.27 -18.67
CA TYR A 219 -15.34 2.10 -19.02
C TYR A 219 -16.08 1.07 -19.85
N TYR A 220 -17.39 0.96 -19.67
CA TYR A 220 -18.24 -0.04 -20.33
C TYR A 220 -19.12 0.55 -21.43
N ALA A 221 -19.01 1.86 -21.69
CA ALA A 221 -19.89 2.56 -22.63
C ALA A 221 -19.68 2.13 -24.09
N GLU A 222 -18.50 1.59 -24.42
CA GLU A 222 -18.21 0.98 -25.73
C GLU A 222 -19.09 -0.25 -26.02
N TRP A 223 -19.56 -0.95 -24.98
CA TRP A 223 -20.44 -2.12 -25.10
C TRP A 223 -21.90 -1.69 -25.18
N THR A 224 -22.30 -1.09 -26.29
CA THR A 224 -23.67 -0.59 -26.44
C THR A 224 -24.69 -1.75 -26.41
N PRO A 225 -25.95 -1.50 -25.99
CA PRO A 225 -26.99 -2.54 -26.02
C PRO A 225 -27.21 -3.12 -27.42
N LYS A 226 -26.95 -2.34 -28.47
CA LYS A 226 -27.03 -2.80 -29.86
C LYS A 226 -25.91 -3.79 -30.16
N TYR A 227 -24.66 -3.43 -29.85
CA TYR A 227 -23.50 -4.27 -30.07
C TYR A 227 -23.56 -5.57 -29.24
N ILE A 228 -23.94 -5.50 -27.95
CA ILE A 228 -24.07 -6.70 -27.09
C ILE A 228 -25.10 -7.70 -27.66
N ARG A 229 -26.20 -7.21 -28.25
CA ARG A 229 -27.27 -8.07 -28.79
C ARG A 229 -26.91 -8.76 -30.12
N GLU A 230 -25.77 -8.43 -30.73
CA GLU A 230 -25.24 -9.16 -31.89
C GLU A 230 -24.69 -10.55 -31.49
N PHE A 231 -24.45 -10.78 -30.20
CA PHE A 231 -23.89 -12.02 -29.66
C PHE A 231 -24.94 -12.95 -29.03
N GLN A 232 -24.62 -14.24 -28.94
CA GLN A 232 -25.49 -15.27 -28.34
C GLN A 232 -25.40 -15.28 -26.80
N LEU A 233 -26.26 -14.50 -26.14
CA LEU A 233 -26.21 -14.29 -24.69
C LEU A 233 -26.78 -15.44 -23.84
N SER A 234 -27.72 -16.24 -24.38
CA SER A 234 -28.40 -17.31 -23.64
C SER A 234 -27.49 -18.48 -23.27
N GLU A 235 -26.37 -18.63 -23.97
CA GLU A 235 -25.38 -19.69 -23.72
C GLU A 235 -24.33 -19.26 -22.68
N ILE A 236 -24.25 -17.97 -22.34
CA ILE A 236 -23.31 -17.44 -21.36
C ILE A 236 -23.82 -17.74 -19.96
N ASN A 237 -23.29 -18.81 -19.36
CA ASN A 237 -23.57 -19.23 -17.99
C ASN A 237 -22.25 -19.39 -17.23
N LEU A 238 -22.05 -18.59 -16.18
CA LEU A 238 -20.85 -18.64 -15.35
C LEU A 238 -21.12 -19.41 -14.06
N PRO A 239 -20.22 -20.33 -13.64
CA PRO A 239 -20.34 -20.98 -12.35
C PRO A 239 -20.12 -19.96 -11.22
N VAL A 240 -21.00 -20.00 -10.21
CA VAL A 240 -20.93 -19.17 -9.01
C VAL A 240 -21.03 -20.05 -7.77
N MET A 241 -20.06 -19.88 -6.87
CA MET A 241 -19.96 -20.59 -5.60
C MET A 241 -20.28 -19.63 -4.45
N PHE A 242 -21.36 -19.90 -3.72
CA PHE A 242 -21.74 -19.19 -2.51
C PHE A 242 -21.17 -19.90 -1.27
N CYS A 243 -20.31 -19.23 -0.51
CA CYS A 243 -19.69 -19.73 0.70
C CYS A 243 -20.37 -19.18 1.96
N THR A 244 -20.54 -20.07 2.94
CA THR A 244 -21.02 -19.79 4.29
C THR A 244 -20.11 -20.48 5.31
N PHE A 245 -20.09 -19.97 6.54
CA PHE A 245 -19.28 -20.50 7.65
C PHE A 245 -20.18 -20.87 8.84
N PRO A 246 -20.88 -22.03 8.80
CA PRO A 246 -21.83 -22.40 9.86
C PRO A 246 -21.24 -22.41 11.28
N ASP A 247 -19.95 -22.78 11.41
CA ASP A 247 -19.20 -22.80 12.67
C ASP A 247 -19.06 -21.39 13.29
N LEU A 248 -19.10 -20.32 12.49
CA LEU A 248 -19.01 -18.92 12.93
C LEU A 248 -20.40 -18.33 13.20
N SER A 249 -21.14 -18.94 14.12
CA SER A 249 -22.48 -18.52 14.52
C SER A 249 -22.58 -18.17 16.02
N ASP A 250 -23.72 -17.62 16.45
CA ASP A 250 -24.00 -17.32 17.87
C ASP A 250 -23.62 -18.49 18.79
N GLY A 251 -22.59 -18.28 19.63
CA GLY A 251 -22.04 -19.30 20.53
C GLY A 251 -20.62 -19.75 20.18
N TYR A 252 -20.06 -19.31 19.04
CA TYR A 252 -18.65 -19.50 18.71
C TYR A 252 -17.74 -18.77 19.73
N SER A 253 -16.76 -19.49 20.26
CA SER A 253 -15.85 -19.00 21.30
C SER A 253 -14.37 -18.94 20.88
N GLY A 254 -14.07 -19.12 19.59
CA GLY A 254 -12.71 -19.02 19.06
C GLY A 254 -12.35 -17.59 18.66
N GLU A 255 -11.16 -17.41 18.08
CA GLU A 255 -10.63 -16.08 17.72
C GLU A 255 -11.02 -15.61 16.30
N PHE A 256 -11.67 -16.46 15.48
CA PHE A 256 -12.09 -16.09 14.13
C PHE A 256 -13.43 -15.37 14.07
N ASP A 257 -13.56 -14.43 13.13
CA ASP A 257 -14.84 -13.84 12.73
C ASP A 257 -15.10 -14.02 11.22
N LEU A 258 -16.30 -13.63 10.76
CA LEU A 258 -16.68 -13.76 9.35
C LEU A 258 -15.79 -12.95 8.41
N LYS A 259 -15.26 -11.82 8.86
CA LYS A 259 -14.39 -10.94 8.06
C LYS A 259 -13.03 -11.58 7.87
N MET A 260 -12.44 -12.11 8.95
CA MET A 260 -11.20 -12.90 8.93
C MET A 260 -11.33 -14.12 8.01
N ALA A 261 -12.44 -14.86 8.10
CA ALA A 261 -12.67 -16.02 7.26
C ALA A 261 -12.77 -15.66 5.76
N ALA A 262 -13.49 -14.59 5.42
CA ALA A 262 -13.57 -14.08 4.05
C ALA A 262 -12.19 -13.64 3.51
N ARG A 263 -11.39 -12.93 4.33
CA ARG A 263 -10.02 -12.52 3.97
C ARG A 263 -9.10 -13.72 3.75
N GLN A 264 -9.17 -14.74 4.60
CA GLN A 264 -8.33 -15.93 4.46
C GLN A 264 -8.65 -16.72 3.19
N ILE A 265 -9.93 -16.82 2.80
CA ILE A 265 -10.32 -17.40 1.51
C ILE A 265 -9.73 -16.57 0.36
N PHE A 266 -9.89 -15.24 0.40
CA PHE A 266 -9.31 -14.33 -0.62
C PHE A 266 -7.80 -14.57 -0.78
N LEU A 267 -7.04 -14.55 0.32
CA LEU A 267 -5.60 -14.75 0.30
C LEU A 267 -5.20 -16.12 -0.24
N THR A 268 -5.93 -17.17 0.17
CA THR A 268 -5.63 -18.54 -0.23
C THR A 268 -5.86 -18.76 -1.72
N LEU A 269 -6.98 -18.27 -2.27
CA LEU A 269 -7.30 -18.40 -3.69
C LEU A 269 -6.31 -17.61 -4.57
N ASN A 270 -5.93 -16.41 -4.15
CA ASN A 270 -5.01 -15.57 -4.92
C ASN A 270 -3.56 -16.06 -4.91
N LYS A 271 -3.10 -16.78 -3.88
CA LYS A 271 -1.77 -17.43 -3.89
C LYS A 271 -1.61 -18.40 -5.08
N THR A 272 -2.71 -18.96 -5.57
CA THR A 272 -2.73 -19.93 -6.67
C THR A 272 -3.08 -19.35 -8.04
N ALA A 273 -3.62 -18.13 -8.12
CA ALA A 273 -4.15 -17.55 -9.36
C ALA A 273 -3.74 -16.07 -9.53
N ARG A 274 -2.73 -15.82 -10.39
CA ARG A 274 -2.12 -14.52 -10.73
C ARG A 274 -1.50 -13.76 -9.54
N LYS A 275 -0.25 -13.30 -9.70
CA LYS A 275 0.52 -12.64 -8.66
C LYS A 275 -0.19 -11.36 -8.16
N VAL A 276 -0.72 -11.39 -6.95
CA VAL A 276 -1.14 -10.20 -6.19
C VAL A 276 0.09 -9.34 -5.90
N SER A 277 -0.04 -8.01 -5.96
CA SER A 277 1.06 -7.11 -5.64
C SER A 277 1.62 -7.36 -4.24
N ASN A 278 2.92 -7.14 -4.06
CA ASN A 278 3.56 -7.30 -2.76
C ASN A 278 2.91 -6.41 -1.68
N SER A 279 2.54 -5.17 -2.02
CA SER A 279 1.82 -4.26 -1.12
C SER A 279 0.52 -4.89 -0.59
N ARG A 280 -0.28 -5.48 -1.49
CA ARG A 280 -1.57 -6.08 -1.11
C ARG A 280 -1.39 -7.37 -0.32
N ASN A 281 -0.35 -8.15 -0.61
CA ASN A 281 0.01 -9.30 0.23
C ASN A 281 0.42 -8.86 1.63
N MET A 282 1.27 -7.83 1.76
CA MET A 282 1.69 -7.30 3.07
C MET A 282 0.50 -6.77 3.87
N LEU A 283 -0.39 -6.00 3.26
CA LEU A 283 -1.56 -5.45 3.94
C LEU A 283 -2.50 -6.52 4.47
N LEU A 284 -2.71 -7.58 3.69
CA LEU A 284 -3.67 -8.63 4.04
C LEU A 284 -3.04 -9.76 4.86
N ASP A 285 -1.73 -9.77 5.10
CA ASP A 285 -1.09 -10.83 5.88
C ASP A 285 -1.47 -10.72 7.37
N ASP A 286 -2.44 -11.54 7.79
CA ASP A 286 -2.86 -11.71 9.19
C ASP A 286 -1.86 -12.56 10.00
N ASN A 287 -0.90 -13.21 9.34
CA ASN A 287 0.11 -14.02 10.01
C ASN A 287 1.42 -13.27 10.29
N ASP A 288 1.61 -12.03 9.81
CA ASP A 288 2.82 -11.26 10.09
C ASP A 288 2.55 -10.13 11.07
N LEU A 289 3.26 -10.14 12.21
CA LEU A 289 3.13 -9.11 13.22
C LEU A 289 3.49 -7.72 12.67
N ILE A 290 4.46 -7.62 11.76
CA ILE A 290 4.86 -6.33 11.16
C ILE A 290 3.74 -5.77 10.28
N ALA A 291 3.06 -6.63 9.52
CA ALA A 291 1.87 -6.26 8.77
C ALA A 291 0.75 -5.77 9.69
N TYR A 292 0.57 -6.41 10.85
CA TYR A 292 -0.38 -5.94 11.86
C TYR A 292 -0.03 -4.54 12.37
N LEU A 293 1.24 -4.26 12.70
CA LEU A 293 1.69 -2.93 13.14
C LEU A 293 1.54 -1.85 12.04
N LEU A 294 1.80 -2.22 10.80
CA LEU A 294 1.55 -1.38 9.62
C LEU A 294 0.08 -0.98 9.54
N ARG A 295 -0.85 -1.94 9.59
CA ARG A 295 -2.30 -1.68 9.54
C ARG A 295 -2.73 -0.71 10.64
N ARG A 296 -2.15 -0.81 11.84
CA ARG A 296 -2.42 0.11 12.95
C ARG A 296 -1.93 1.53 12.64
N SER A 297 -0.75 1.67 12.04
CA SER A 297 -0.22 2.98 11.60
C SER A 297 -1.11 3.59 10.50
N LEU A 298 -1.55 2.80 9.53
CA LEU A 298 -2.45 3.27 8.47
C LEU A 298 -3.85 3.62 9.00
N SER A 299 -4.34 2.87 9.99
CA SER A 299 -5.61 3.18 10.68
C SER A 299 -5.56 4.55 11.37
N MET A 300 -4.43 4.92 11.98
CA MET A 300 -4.24 6.26 12.56
C MET A 300 -4.31 7.37 11.50
N ILE A 301 -3.82 7.10 10.28
CA ILE A 301 -3.93 8.04 9.16
C ILE A 301 -5.36 8.12 8.64
N LYS A 302 -6.05 6.97 8.51
CA LYS A 302 -7.43 6.90 8.01
C LYS A 302 -8.41 7.63 8.92
N GLN A 303 -8.21 7.57 10.24
CA GLN A 303 -9.10 8.23 11.23
C GLN A 303 -9.03 9.77 11.21
N LYS A 304 -8.16 10.36 10.38
CA LYS A 304 -8.03 11.82 10.26
C LYS A 304 -9.12 12.38 9.37
N ASP A 305 -9.82 13.37 9.90
CA ASP A 305 -10.86 14.13 9.23
C ASP A 305 -10.42 15.60 9.02
N ASP A 306 -11.34 16.42 8.49
CA ASP A 306 -11.12 17.85 8.24
C ASP A 306 -10.84 18.69 9.49
N ARG A 307 -11.10 18.17 10.68
CA ARG A 307 -10.79 18.83 11.96
C ARG A 307 -9.37 18.57 12.42
N SER A 308 -8.68 17.62 11.78
CA SER A 308 -7.29 17.30 12.11
C SER A 308 -6.39 18.51 11.84
N PRO A 309 -5.45 18.84 12.74
CA PRO A 309 -4.58 20.00 12.61
C PRO A 309 -3.55 19.88 11.47
N TYR A 310 -3.34 18.66 10.96
CA TYR A 310 -2.41 18.33 9.89
C TYR A 310 -3.13 17.84 8.64
N SER A 311 -2.48 18.02 7.49
CA SER A 311 -3.08 17.78 6.18
C SER A 311 -2.97 16.34 5.69
N LEU A 312 -2.25 15.47 6.39
CA LEU A 312 -2.11 14.07 6.01
C LEU A 312 -3.46 13.36 5.97
N ARG A 313 -3.76 12.69 4.86
CA ARG A 313 -4.93 11.82 4.68
C ARG A 313 -4.51 10.48 4.09
N ILE A 314 -5.44 9.54 4.08
CA ILE A 314 -5.19 8.18 3.58
C ILE A 314 -4.85 8.15 2.08
N PHE A 315 -5.37 9.08 1.27
CA PHE A 315 -5.01 9.20 -0.14
C PHE A 315 -3.55 9.64 -0.37
N ASN A 316 -2.84 10.10 0.65
CA ASN A 316 -1.40 10.39 0.57
C ASN A 316 -0.53 9.12 0.74
N VAL A 317 -1.14 7.95 0.95
CA VAL A 317 -0.44 6.67 1.06
C VAL A 317 -0.83 5.82 -0.14
N GLU A 318 0.15 5.32 -0.92
CA GLU A 318 -0.05 4.38 -2.01
C GLU A 318 -0.25 2.95 -1.45
N LEU A 319 -1.51 2.51 -1.39
CA LEU A 319 -2.05 1.25 -0.90
C LEU A 319 -1.79 0.07 -1.84
N ASP A 320 -1.73 0.32 -3.15
CA ASP A 320 -1.39 -0.70 -4.17
C ASP A 320 -0.28 -0.22 -5.10
N GLN A 321 0.75 -1.05 -5.28
CA GLN A 321 1.88 -0.79 -6.18
C GLN A 321 2.00 -1.92 -7.19
N PHE A 322 1.94 -1.56 -8.47
CA PHE A 322 2.03 -2.52 -9.56
C PHE A 322 3.49 -2.93 -9.83
N GLU A 323 3.68 -4.17 -10.29
CA GLU A 323 5.00 -4.74 -10.63
C GLU A 323 6.03 -4.74 -9.49
N ASP A 324 5.57 -4.70 -8.22
CA ASP A 324 6.44 -4.66 -7.03
C ASP A 324 7.45 -3.50 -7.06
N ARG A 325 7.17 -2.43 -7.82
CA ARG A 325 8.02 -1.24 -7.88
C ARG A 325 7.96 -0.50 -6.55
N MET A 326 9.12 -0.16 -6.00
CA MET A 326 9.20 0.60 -4.74
C MET A 326 9.01 2.11 -4.93
N LYS A 327 9.02 2.61 -6.17
CA LYS A 327 8.80 4.03 -6.47
C LYS A 327 7.31 4.36 -6.44
N ILE A 328 6.95 5.44 -5.75
CA ILE A 328 5.58 5.96 -5.76
C ILE A 328 5.18 6.37 -7.17
N THR A 329 4.03 5.90 -7.65
CA THR A 329 3.55 6.22 -9.00
C THR A 329 2.44 7.27 -8.99
N THR A 330 1.65 7.30 -7.93
CA THR A 330 0.53 8.23 -7.76
C THR A 330 1.02 9.64 -7.39
N PRO A 331 0.71 10.71 -8.17
CA PRO A 331 1.25 12.05 -7.93
C PRO A 331 0.87 12.69 -6.57
N ILE A 332 -0.30 12.33 -6.04
CA ILE A 332 -0.84 12.83 -4.77
C ILE A 332 -0.37 12.01 -3.55
N ALA A 333 0.28 10.87 -3.80
CA ALA A 333 0.82 10.01 -2.76
C ALA A 333 2.22 10.48 -2.37
N LEU A 334 2.50 10.41 -1.07
CA LEU A 334 3.77 10.75 -0.47
C LEU A 334 4.57 9.50 -0.08
N THR A 335 3.88 8.49 0.41
CA THR A 335 4.46 7.23 0.87
C THR A 335 3.61 6.08 0.35
N GLY A 336 3.99 4.84 0.65
CA GLY A 336 3.24 3.65 0.26
C GLY A 336 3.35 2.54 1.30
N VAL A 337 2.55 1.50 1.13
CA VAL A 337 2.53 0.32 2.03
C VAL A 337 3.91 -0.25 2.24
N ASN A 338 4.63 -0.49 1.14
CA ASN A 338 5.97 -1.07 1.19
C ASN A 338 6.93 -0.17 1.97
N HIS A 339 6.74 1.15 1.94
CA HIS A 339 7.62 2.12 2.61
C HIS A 339 7.42 2.06 4.12
N VAL A 340 6.16 2.11 4.56
CA VAL A 340 5.80 2.07 5.97
C VAL A 340 6.11 0.69 6.55
N TYR A 341 5.81 -0.38 5.82
CA TYR A 341 6.15 -1.76 6.21
C TYR A 341 7.67 -1.89 6.43
N TYR A 342 8.46 -1.50 5.43
CA TYR A 342 9.92 -1.57 5.48
C TYR A 342 10.45 -0.76 6.69
N MET A 343 9.97 0.46 6.87
CA MET A 343 10.35 1.30 8.00
C MET A 343 10.04 0.64 9.35
N ILE A 344 8.85 0.08 9.54
CA ILE A 344 8.46 -0.61 10.78
C ILE A 344 9.30 -1.87 10.98
N GLU A 345 9.54 -2.65 9.93
CA GLU A 345 10.38 -3.85 9.98
C GLU A 345 11.78 -3.51 10.50
N HIS A 346 12.38 -2.43 10.01
CA HIS A 346 13.71 -1.98 10.45
C HIS A 346 13.73 -1.29 11.79
N LEU A 347 12.65 -0.62 12.17
CA LEU A 347 12.57 -0.04 13.50
C LEU A 347 12.45 -1.14 14.56
N MET A 348 11.67 -2.19 14.27
CA MET A 348 11.32 -3.22 15.25
C MET A 348 12.30 -4.40 15.29
N LEU A 349 12.79 -4.86 14.14
CA LEU A 349 13.55 -6.11 14.01
C LEU A 349 15.03 -5.88 13.70
N ASN A 350 15.63 -4.81 14.20
CA ASN A 350 17.03 -4.45 13.93
C ASN A 350 17.95 -4.79 15.12
N ASP A 351 19.04 -5.50 14.80
CA ASP A 351 20.18 -5.75 15.66
C ASP A 351 21.18 -4.59 15.50
N ARG A 352 21.09 -3.68 16.47
CA ARG A 352 21.48 -2.26 16.40
C ARG A 352 22.81 -1.95 15.73
N ASP A 353 23.87 -2.67 16.13
CA ASP A 353 25.26 -2.38 15.75
C ASP A 353 25.76 -3.25 14.59
N SER A 354 25.11 -4.38 14.34
CA SER A 354 25.50 -5.33 13.29
C SER A 354 24.83 -5.00 11.96
N ASP A 355 23.58 -4.54 11.97
CA ASP A 355 22.83 -4.28 10.73
C ASP A 355 23.09 -2.90 10.12
N VAL A 356 23.32 -1.90 10.98
CA VAL A 356 23.50 -0.50 10.56
C VAL A 356 24.77 0.05 11.20
N SER A 357 25.83 0.13 10.39
CA SER A 357 27.16 0.55 10.84
C SER A 357 27.64 1.79 10.08
N GLY A 358 27.40 2.97 10.65
CA GLY A 358 27.70 4.23 9.99
C GLY A 358 26.83 4.47 8.75
N ALA A 359 27.48 4.77 7.63
CA ALA A 359 26.87 5.04 6.33
C ALA A 359 27.00 3.85 5.35
N ARG A 360 27.36 2.66 5.83
CA ARG A 360 27.38 1.45 4.99
C ARG A 360 25.96 1.03 4.61
N PRO A 361 25.76 0.35 3.46
CA PRO A 361 24.49 -0.29 3.15
C PRO A 361 24.06 -1.18 4.32
N ARG A 362 22.76 -1.23 4.58
CA ARG A 362 22.24 -2.09 5.64
C ARG A 362 22.54 -3.56 5.33
N ALA A 363 22.88 -4.32 6.36
CA ALA A 363 23.06 -5.77 6.30
C ALA A 363 21.84 -6.54 6.85
N GLY A 364 21.74 -7.82 6.50
CA GLY A 364 20.81 -8.79 7.09
C GLY A 364 19.50 -9.01 6.31
N LYS A 365 18.93 -10.21 6.46
CA LYS A 365 17.66 -10.63 5.83
C LYS A 365 16.50 -10.56 6.84
N PHE A 366 15.82 -9.41 6.92
CA PHE A 366 14.84 -9.12 7.99
C PHE A 366 13.61 -10.04 7.95
N TYR A 367 13.17 -10.47 6.77
CA TYR A 367 12.09 -11.45 6.61
C TYR A 367 12.37 -12.81 7.29
N LYS A 368 13.65 -13.16 7.54
CA LYS A 368 14.05 -14.38 8.26
C LYS A 368 14.03 -14.22 9.79
N ARG A 369 13.79 -13.01 10.31
CA ARG A 369 13.84 -12.68 11.74
C ARG A 369 12.52 -13.03 12.43
N GLN A 370 12.38 -14.32 12.77
CA GLN A 370 11.18 -14.85 13.39
C GLN A 370 11.15 -14.67 14.91
N ASP A 371 12.33 -14.62 15.55
CA ASP A 371 12.47 -14.46 17.00
C ASP A 371 12.40 -12.98 17.42
N LEU A 372 11.32 -12.60 18.09
CA LEU A 372 11.06 -11.19 18.41
C LEU A 372 11.95 -10.64 19.54
N ASP A 373 12.50 -11.51 20.38
CA ASP A 373 13.33 -11.11 21.53
C ASP A 373 14.77 -10.86 21.07
N THR A 374 15.31 -11.81 20.30
CA THR A 374 16.66 -11.75 19.73
C THR A 374 16.88 -10.48 18.90
N TYR A 375 15.87 -10.05 18.14
CA TYR A 375 15.95 -8.87 17.27
C TYR A 375 15.39 -7.59 17.90
N GLY A 376 15.13 -7.59 19.21
CA GLY A 376 14.89 -6.41 20.03
C GLY A 376 13.45 -5.89 20.05
N LEU A 377 12.50 -6.46 19.29
CA LEU A 377 11.09 -6.02 19.29
C LEU A 377 10.49 -6.14 20.70
N MET A 378 10.70 -7.27 21.38
CA MET A 378 10.17 -7.49 22.74
C MET A 378 10.73 -6.46 23.73
N GLN A 379 11.99 -6.06 23.59
CA GLN A 379 12.59 -5.04 24.43
C GLN A 379 12.00 -3.65 24.15
N ARG A 380 11.89 -3.28 22.86
CA ARG A 380 11.38 -1.98 22.41
C ARG A 380 9.93 -1.75 22.81
N LEU A 381 9.11 -2.80 22.71
CA LEU A 381 7.69 -2.75 23.03
C LEU A 381 7.35 -3.16 24.46
N ASP A 382 8.37 -3.38 25.31
CA ASP A 382 8.17 -3.87 26.67
C ASP A 382 7.31 -5.16 26.73
N GLY A 383 7.43 -5.98 25.69
CA GLY A 383 6.53 -7.09 25.39
C GLY A 383 6.55 -8.18 26.46
N ARG A 384 7.71 -8.47 27.05
CA ARG A 384 7.83 -9.45 28.14
C ARG A 384 7.04 -9.05 29.39
N ASN A 385 7.05 -7.76 29.74
CA ASN A 385 6.29 -7.27 30.89
C ASN A 385 4.79 -7.21 30.60
N LEU A 386 4.41 -6.82 29.39
CA LEU A 386 3.01 -6.68 28.99
C LEU A 386 2.29 -8.02 28.73
N LEU A 387 3.00 -9.01 28.19
CA LEU A 387 2.43 -10.32 27.84
C LEU A 387 2.61 -11.36 28.96
N GLY A 388 3.63 -11.18 29.81
CA GLY A 388 4.12 -12.22 30.71
C GLY A 388 5.06 -13.20 29.99
N ALA A 389 5.94 -13.87 30.76
CA ALA A 389 7.03 -14.68 30.22
C ALA A 389 6.56 -15.81 29.28
N GLU A 390 5.55 -16.58 29.69
CA GLU A 390 5.05 -17.74 28.92
C GLU A 390 4.49 -17.35 27.53
N MET A 391 3.70 -16.26 27.48
CA MET A 391 3.15 -15.76 26.22
C MET A 391 4.24 -15.10 25.36
N ALA A 392 5.18 -14.36 25.96
CA ALA A 392 6.28 -13.75 25.23
C ALA A 392 7.20 -14.81 24.59
N ASP A 393 7.52 -15.89 25.31
CA ASP A 393 8.41 -16.96 24.83
C ASP A 393 7.79 -17.80 23.71
N THR A 394 6.47 -17.80 23.54
CA THR A 394 5.76 -18.48 22.44
C THR A 394 5.41 -17.55 21.27
N THR A 395 5.42 -16.24 21.49
CA THR A 395 5.12 -15.24 20.45
C THR A 395 6.32 -15.08 19.50
N ARG A 396 6.08 -15.29 18.20
CA ARG A 396 7.04 -15.11 17.10
C ARG A 396 6.44 -14.20 16.04
N ARG A 397 7.26 -13.69 15.12
CA ARG A 397 6.79 -12.80 14.04
C ARG A 397 5.64 -13.41 13.24
N LYS A 398 5.78 -14.69 12.85
CA LYS A 398 4.78 -15.43 12.06
C LYS A 398 3.85 -16.34 12.86
N SER A 399 3.89 -16.27 14.19
CA SER A 399 3.09 -17.14 15.07
C SER A 399 2.81 -16.43 16.38
N PHE A 400 1.58 -15.95 16.55
CA PHE A 400 1.14 -15.17 17.70
C PHE A 400 -0.37 -15.30 17.89
N SER A 401 -0.88 -15.00 19.09
CA SER A 401 -2.33 -14.90 19.36
C SER A 401 -2.85 -13.50 19.07
N VAL A 402 -4.16 -13.36 18.83
CA VAL A 402 -4.79 -12.03 18.63
C VAL A 402 -4.55 -11.11 19.82
N LYS A 403 -4.61 -11.67 21.04
CA LYS A 403 -4.33 -10.93 22.28
C LYS A 403 -2.89 -10.39 22.30
N ALA A 404 -1.90 -11.22 21.96
CA ALA A 404 -0.50 -10.79 21.93
C ALA A 404 -0.27 -9.69 20.89
N ALA A 405 -0.82 -9.87 19.67
CA ALA A 405 -0.74 -8.85 18.62
C ALA A 405 -1.36 -7.52 19.06
N HIS A 406 -2.56 -7.54 19.64
CA HIS A 406 -3.24 -6.33 20.09
C HIS A 406 -2.46 -5.60 21.19
N THR A 407 -1.93 -6.33 22.18
CA THR A 407 -1.13 -5.74 23.27
C THR A 407 0.17 -5.14 22.74
N LEU A 408 0.92 -5.86 21.91
CA LEU A 408 2.16 -5.35 21.31
C LEU A 408 1.87 -4.15 20.39
N ALA A 409 0.79 -4.20 19.62
CA ALA A 409 0.37 -3.10 18.76
C ALA A 409 0.00 -1.83 19.54
N ALA A 410 -0.66 -1.96 20.68
CA ALA A 410 -0.97 -0.82 21.55
C ALA A 410 0.32 -0.16 22.06
N SER A 411 1.29 -0.96 22.53
CA SER A 411 2.60 -0.42 22.94
C SER A 411 3.38 0.18 21.77
N PHE A 412 3.30 -0.43 20.59
CA PHE A 412 3.94 0.10 19.39
C PHE A 412 3.38 1.47 19.02
N VAL A 413 2.06 1.64 18.97
CA VAL A 413 1.42 2.93 18.68
C VAL A 413 1.88 3.99 19.68
N GLN A 414 1.91 3.64 20.97
CA GLN A 414 2.33 4.55 22.03
C GLN A 414 3.80 4.94 21.97
N ARG A 415 4.71 4.04 21.59
CA ARG A 415 6.17 4.28 21.66
C ARG A 415 6.79 4.72 20.33
N TYR A 416 6.23 4.28 19.20
CA TYR A 416 6.84 4.44 17.88
C TYR A 416 5.84 4.86 16.79
N GLY A 417 4.67 4.20 16.72
CA GLY A 417 3.69 4.40 15.64
C GLY A 417 3.22 5.84 15.51
N HIS A 418 2.96 6.52 16.63
CA HIS A 418 2.57 7.94 16.59
C HIS A 418 3.69 8.85 16.09
N TYR A 419 4.97 8.57 16.35
CA TYR A 419 6.09 9.34 15.80
C TYR A 419 6.29 9.10 14.30
N ILE A 420 6.04 7.88 13.80
CA ILE A 420 6.03 7.61 12.36
C ILE A 420 4.99 8.49 11.68
N VAL A 421 3.75 8.47 12.18
CA VAL A 421 2.66 9.30 11.64
C VAL A 421 2.99 10.80 11.79
N SER A 422 3.53 11.20 12.96
CA SER A 422 3.93 12.57 13.24
C SER A 422 5.04 13.06 12.31
N THR A 423 5.92 12.17 11.83
CA THR A 423 6.98 12.52 10.87
C THR A 423 6.35 12.97 9.55
N TYR A 424 5.34 12.23 9.07
CA TYR A 424 4.57 12.59 7.88
C TYR A 424 3.76 13.89 8.04
N GLU A 425 3.34 14.21 9.27
CA GLU A 425 2.58 15.43 9.58
C GLU A 425 3.42 16.68 9.80
N ARG A 426 4.62 16.53 10.39
CA ARG A 426 5.40 17.66 10.91
C ARG A 426 6.66 17.94 10.13
N PHE A 427 7.17 16.97 9.35
CA PHE A 427 8.23 17.27 8.40
C PHE A 427 7.66 18.18 7.31
N LYS A 428 8.13 19.42 7.28
CA LYS A 428 7.53 20.52 6.53
C LYS A 428 7.40 20.25 5.02
N PRO A 429 8.37 19.61 4.34
CA PRO A 429 8.17 19.18 2.95
C PRO A 429 6.94 18.27 2.80
N PHE A 430 6.76 17.28 3.66
CA PHE A 430 5.62 16.34 3.63
C PHE A 430 4.30 17.05 3.89
N GLU A 431 4.23 17.88 4.91
CA GLU A 431 3.03 18.66 5.23
C GLU A 431 2.66 19.62 4.10
N THR A 432 3.65 20.26 3.46
CA THR A 432 3.42 21.11 2.28
C THR A 432 2.84 20.32 1.10
N HIS A 433 3.35 19.11 0.84
CA HIS A 433 2.78 18.22 -0.16
C HIS A 433 1.32 17.89 0.17
N CYS A 434 1.04 17.45 1.41
CA CYS A 434 -0.31 17.07 1.83
C CYS A 434 -1.29 18.25 1.74
N ARG A 435 -0.87 19.47 2.10
CA ARG A 435 -1.67 20.70 1.94
C ARG A 435 -2.01 20.98 0.48
N ALA A 436 -1.04 20.85 -0.42
CA ALA A 436 -1.27 21.06 -1.84
C ALA A 436 -2.26 20.01 -2.41
N VAL A 437 -2.23 18.78 -1.91
CA VAL A 437 -3.19 17.73 -2.26
C VAL A 437 -4.60 18.05 -1.74
N LEU A 438 -4.75 18.50 -0.49
CA LEU A 438 -6.05 18.94 0.04
C LEU A 438 -6.61 20.13 -0.74
N ALA A 439 -5.76 21.08 -1.14
CA ALA A 439 -6.18 22.21 -1.97
C ALA A 439 -6.64 21.76 -3.37
N LEU A 440 -6.05 20.69 -3.91
CA LEU A 440 -6.53 20.06 -5.13
C LEU A 440 -7.90 19.40 -4.91
N GLU A 441 -8.05 18.60 -3.86
CA GLU A 441 -9.32 17.94 -3.51
C GLU A 441 -10.46 18.95 -3.34
N THR A 442 -10.24 19.97 -2.51
CA THR A 442 -11.23 21.03 -2.23
C THR A 442 -11.68 21.75 -3.51
N ARG A 443 -10.75 21.98 -4.44
CA ARG A 443 -11.05 22.63 -5.72
C ARG A 443 -11.85 21.72 -6.65
N LEU A 444 -11.56 20.42 -6.68
CA LEU A 444 -12.36 19.46 -7.45
C LEU A 444 -13.78 19.34 -6.87
N ASP A 445 -13.92 19.35 -5.55
CA ASP A 445 -15.20 19.35 -4.87
C ASP A 445 -16.01 20.62 -5.14
N THR A 446 -15.37 21.79 -5.02
CA THR A 446 -16.02 23.09 -5.26
C THR A 446 -16.51 23.24 -6.70
N ASN A 447 -15.77 22.67 -7.66
CA ASN A 447 -16.14 22.68 -9.06
C ASN A 447 -17.13 21.56 -9.44
N GLU A 448 -17.59 20.76 -8.46
CA GLU A 448 -18.40 19.57 -8.66
C GLU A 448 -17.84 18.62 -9.74
N ASP A 449 -16.50 18.47 -9.82
CA ASP A 449 -15.87 17.58 -10.82
C ASP A 449 -15.99 16.11 -10.38
N ARG A 450 -17.18 15.55 -10.64
CA ARG A 450 -17.55 14.17 -10.33
C ARG A 450 -16.74 13.13 -11.11
N LYS A 451 -15.90 13.53 -12.07
CA LYS A 451 -15.08 12.61 -12.88
C LYS A 451 -13.64 12.55 -12.39
N LEU A 452 -12.98 13.70 -12.23
CA LEU A 452 -11.57 13.75 -11.84
C LEU A 452 -11.34 13.35 -10.39
N ARG A 453 -12.26 13.72 -9.49
CA ARG A 453 -12.11 13.42 -8.06
C ARG A 453 -11.99 11.92 -7.80
N PRO A 454 -12.89 11.03 -8.29
CA PRO A 454 -12.71 9.60 -8.09
C PRO A 454 -11.41 9.04 -8.69
N ILE A 455 -11.01 9.53 -9.88
CA ILE A 455 -9.80 9.08 -10.57
C ILE A 455 -8.53 9.37 -9.75
N LEU A 456 -8.49 10.52 -9.08
CA LEU A 456 -7.33 10.95 -8.31
C LEU A 456 -7.40 10.46 -6.84
N PHE A 457 -8.57 10.41 -6.21
CA PHE A 457 -8.70 10.27 -4.74
C PHE A 457 -9.40 8.99 -4.25
N GLU A 458 -10.28 8.35 -5.02
CA GLU A 458 -11.18 7.30 -4.49
C GLU A 458 -10.72 5.86 -4.72
N GLY A 459 -9.69 5.63 -5.55
CA GLY A 459 -9.15 4.29 -5.79
C GLY A 459 -7.77 4.32 -6.41
N GLN A 460 -6.88 3.51 -5.87
CA GLN A 460 -5.46 3.56 -6.21
C GLN A 460 -5.16 2.57 -7.31
N GLY A 461 -5.06 3.13 -8.51
CA GLY A 461 -5.06 2.38 -9.75
C GLY A 461 -6.09 2.90 -10.74
N ILE A 462 -7.11 3.68 -10.32
CA ILE A 462 -8.14 4.20 -11.24
C ILE A 462 -7.53 5.07 -12.34
N SER A 463 -6.58 5.96 -12.02
CA SER A 463 -5.88 6.77 -13.04
C SER A 463 -5.14 5.91 -14.08
N ARG A 464 -4.49 4.82 -13.64
CA ARG A 464 -3.83 3.87 -14.55
C ARG A 464 -4.84 3.07 -15.37
N VAL A 465 -5.90 2.58 -14.73
CA VAL A 465 -6.99 1.85 -15.37
C VAL A 465 -7.63 2.74 -16.44
N PHE A 466 -7.94 3.99 -16.10
CA PHE A 466 -8.39 5.02 -17.03
C PHE A 466 -7.45 5.16 -18.23
N GLU A 467 -6.14 5.28 -18.00
CA GLU A 467 -5.16 5.43 -19.09
C GLU A 467 -5.08 4.17 -19.98
N ALA A 468 -5.11 2.98 -19.36
CA ALA A 468 -5.11 1.71 -20.06
C ALA A 468 -6.38 1.54 -20.93
N HIS A 469 -7.54 1.96 -20.41
CA HIS A 469 -8.79 1.96 -21.16
C HIS A 469 -8.72 2.90 -22.36
N ARG A 470 -8.23 4.13 -22.15
CA ARG A 470 -8.11 5.14 -23.21
C ARG A 470 -7.23 4.64 -24.35
N GLU A 471 -6.05 4.10 -24.04
CA GLU A 471 -5.13 3.56 -25.05
C GLU A 471 -5.70 2.31 -25.73
N SER A 472 -6.35 1.42 -24.99
CA SER A 472 -6.99 0.23 -25.57
C SER A 472 -8.13 0.60 -26.54
N LEU A 473 -9.03 1.50 -26.16
CA LEU A 473 -10.12 1.97 -27.02
C LEU A 473 -9.58 2.64 -28.29
N LYS A 474 -8.52 3.46 -28.14
CA LYS A 474 -7.84 4.10 -29.27
C LYS A 474 -7.29 3.07 -30.25
N GLN A 475 -6.58 2.05 -29.77
CA GLN A 475 -6.06 0.98 -30.61
C GLN A 475 -7.17 0.20 -31.34
N ARG A 476 -8.26 -0.14 -30.64
CA ARG A 476 -9.38 -0.91 -31.23
C ARG A 476 -10.14 -0.11 -32.30
N LEU A 477 -10.27 1.21 -32.12
CA LEU A 477 -10.80 2.11 -33.14
C LEU A 477 -9.87 2.18 -34.35
N ASP A 478 -8.57 2.36 -34.13
CA ASP A 478 -7.57 2.42 -35.21
C ASP A 478 -7.51 1.10 -36.01
N ASN A 479 -7.80 -0.04 -35.35
CA ASN A 479 -7.92 -1.37 -35.95
C ASN A 479 -9.27 -1.65 -36.64
N ASN A 480 -10.23 -0.71 -36.62
CA ASN A 480 -11.60 -0.88 -37.14
C ASN A 480 -12.35 -2.09 -36.55
N GLU A 481 -12.21 -2.34 -35.24
CA GLU A 481 -12.86 -3.48 -34.59
C GLU A 481 -14.37 -3.31 -34.37
N PHE A 482 -14.88 -2.07 -34.43
CA PHE A 482 -16.28 -1.74 -34.19
C PHE A 482 -17.04 -1.56 -35.51
N GLU A 483 -18.11 -2.32 -35.71
CA GLU A 483 -18.98 -2.24 -36.90
C GLU A 483 -20.24 -1.40 -36.64
N THR A 484 -20.68 -1.28 -35.38
CA THR A 484 -21.87 -0.53 -34.98
C THR A 484 -21.56 0.59 -33.99
N ASP A 485 -22.39 1.65 -34.02
CA ASP A 485 -22.28 2.83 -33.13
C ASP A 485 -20.92 3.56 -33.17
N VAL A 486 -20.09 3.38 -34.21
CA VAL A 486 -18.75 3.99 -34.36
C VAL A 486 -18.71 5.49 -34.03
N PRO A 487 -19.64 6.35 -34.50
CA PRO A 487 -19.62 7.77 -34.15
C PRO A 487 -19.74 8.05 -32.64
N LYS A 488 -20.49 7.22 -31.90
CA LYS A 488 -20.62 7.34 -30.44
C LYS A 488 -19.36 6.88 -29.72
N ILE A 489 -18.67 5.88 -30.27
CA ILE A 489 -17.40 5.36 -29.71
C ILE A 489 -16.26 6.36 -29.98
N GLU A 490 -16.25 7.03 -31.13
CA GLU A 490 -15.35 8.16 -31.40
C GLU A 490 -15.60 9.34 -30.45
N GLU A 491 -16.86 9.63 -30.13
CA GLU A 491 -17.23 10.63 -29.12
C GLU A 491 -16.73 10.23 -27.72
N LEU A 492 -16.88 8.96 -27.35
CA LEU A 492 -16.33 8.41 -26.10
C LEU A 492 -14.82 8.61 -26.02
N LYS A 493 -14.06 8.28 -27.08
CA LYS A 493 -12.61 8.52 -27.16
C LYS A 493 -12.27 10.00 -26.93
N ARG A 494 -12.96 10.92 -27.61
CA ARG A 494 -12.74 12.37 -27.43
C ARG A 494 -13.00 12.82 -25.99
N ASN A 495 -14.03 12.27 -25.34
CA ASN A 495 -14.35 12.56 -23.95
C ASN A 495 -13.28 12.03 -22.97
N LEU A 496 -12.70 10.86 -23.25
CA LEU A 496 -11.57 10.31 -22.48
C LEU A 496 -10.31 11.16 -22.66
N ASP A 497 -9.95 11.53 -23.89
CA ASP A 497 -8.80 12.40 -24.19
C ASP A 497 -8.93 13.77 -23.49
N ALA A 498 -10.14 14.36 -23.52
CA ALA A 498 -10.43 15.59 -22.79
C ALA A 498 -10.28 15.41 -21.26
N THR A 499 -10.68 14.27 -20.71
CA THR A 499 -10.54 13.97 -19.27
C THR A 499 -9.08 13.77 -18.88
N ALA A 500 -8.29 13.09 -19.70
CA ALA A 500 -6.85 12.97 -19.50
C ALA A 500 -6.14 14.33 -19.49
N SER A 501 -6.49 15.19 -20.45
CA SER A 501 -5.92 16.54 -20.54
C SER A 501 -6.26 17.39 -19.31
N ARG A 502 -7.50 17.28 -18.81
CA ARG A 502 -7.91 17.95 -17.56
C ARG A 502 -7.16 17.38 -16.34
N MET A 503 -6.88 16.08 -16.31
CA MET A 503 -6.09 15.44 -15.25
C MET A 503 -4.65 15.98 -15.23
N GLU A 504 -3.99 16.09 -16.39
CA GLU A 504 -2.64 16.68 -16.49
C GLU A 504 -2.62 18.13 -16.00
N VAL A 505 -3.59 18.95 -16.44
CA VAL A 505 -3.72 20.34 -15.98
C VAL A 505 -3.94 20.42 -14.46
N ALA A 506 -4.73 19.51 -13.89
CA ALA A 506 -4.96 19.45 -12.45
C ALA A 506 -3.67 19.08 -11.69
N ILE A 507 -2.90 18.10 -12.18
CA ILE A 507 -1.62 17.69 -11.60
C ILE A 507 -0.57 18.80 -11.70
N ASP A 508 -0.47 19.48 -12.83
CA ASP A 508 0.47 20.60 -12.99
C ASP A 508 0.07 21.79 -12.13
N GLY A 509 -1.23 22.08 -12.01
CA GLY A 509 -1.74 23.05 -11.05
C GLY A 509 -1.40 22.69 -9.60
N PHE A 510 -1.48 21.42 -9.24
CA PHE A 510 -1.03 20.92 -7.94
C PHE A 510 0.48 21.10 -7.71
N ARG A 511 1.31 20.81 -8.72
CA ARG A 511 2.76 20.99 -8.66
C ARG A 511 3.15 22.46 -8.44
N GLN A 512 2.43 23.39 -9.07
CA GLN A 512 2.61 24.82 -8.86
C GLN A 512 2.19 25.24 -7.44
N GLU A 513 1.01 24.81 -6.99
CA GLU A 513 0.51 25.07 -5.63
C GLU A 513 1.50 24.59 -4.56
N ARG A 514 2.05 23.38 -4.74
CA ARG A 514 3.07 22.80 -3.86
C ARG A 514 4.31 23.70 -3.77
N VAL A 515 4.76 24.28 -4.88
CA VAL A 515 5.90 25.20 -4.91
C VAL A 515 5.59 26.51 -4.22
N GLU A 516 4.42 27.10 -4.45
CA GLU A 516 3.99 28.34 -3.78
C GLU A 516 3.91 28.14 -2.27
N LEU A 517 3.30 27.06 -1.80
CA LEU A 517 3.23 26.72 -0.38
C LEU A 517 4.61 26.47 0.24
N TYR A 518 5.51 25.82 -0.51
CA TYR A 518 6.86 25.51 -0.03
C TYR A 518 7.74 26.77 0.13
N LEU A 519 7.63 27.71 -0.81
CA LEU A 519 8.42 28.94 -0.83
C LEU A 519 7.73 30.15 -0.17
N LYS A 520 6.53 29.96 0.38
CA LYS A 520 5.69 31.04 0.95
C LYS A 520 6.44 31.91 1.95
N GLU A 521 7.21 31.27 2.84
CA GLU A 521 7.94 31.87 3.97
C GLU A 521 9.35 32.37 3.60
N VAL A 522 9.76 32.25 2.33
CA VAL A 522 11.06 32.77 1.87
C VAL A 522 11.01 34.30 1.83
N SER A 523 11.85 34.95 2.63
CA SER A 523 11.83 36.41 2.81
C SER A 523 12.13 37.19 1.52
N ASP A 524 13.04 36.68 0.68
CA ASP A 524 13.49 37.31 -0.57
C ASP A 524 13.09 36.50 -1.81
N LYS A 525 11.87 35.93 -1.79
CA LYS A 525 11.34 35.07 -2.86
C LYS A 525 11.28 35.71 -4.25
N GLY A 526 11.33 37.05 -4.35
CA GLY A 526 11.46 37.75 -5.64
C GLY A 526 12.68 37.30 -6.45
N LYS A 527 13.77 36.90 -5.80
CA LYS A 527 14.98 36.36 -6.47
C LYS A 527 14.80 34.97 -7.07
N LEU A 528 13.70 34.30 -6.72
CA LEU A 528 13.33 32.98 -7.26
C LEU A 528 12.31 33.10 -8.40
N LYS A 529 11.88 34.33 -8.70
CA LYS A 529 10.83 34.63 -9.67
C LYS A 529 11.41 35.23 -10.96
N LEU A 530 10.74 34.96 -12.06
CA LEU A 530 10.92 35.57 -13.38
C LEU A 530 9.54 36.08 -13.83
N ASP A 531 9.44 37.36 -14.17
CA ASP A 531 8.19 38.01 -14.61
C ASP A 531 7.00 37.86 -13.66
N GLY A 532 7.26 37.78 -12.35
CA GLY A 532 6.23 37.67 -11.30
C GLY A 532 5.83 36.24 -10.90
N GLU A 533 6.24 35.25 -11.69
CA GLU A 533 6.03 33.82 -11.42
C GLU A 533 7.33 33.14 -10.98
N TYR A 534 7.26 31.97 -10.32
CA TYR A 534 8.48 31.24 -9.99
C TYR A 534 9.19 30.76 -11.24
N HIS A 535 10.51 30.89 -11.26
CA HIS A 535 11.32 30.47 -12.40
C HIS A 535 11.06 28.97 -12.72
N PRO A 536 10.88 28.56 -14.00
CA PRO A 536 10.52 27.20 -14.36
C PRO A 536 11.46 26.12 -13.79
N ASN A 537 12.76 26.41 -13.74
CA ASN A 537 13.74 25.49 -13.14
C ASN A 537 13.62 25.38 -11.61
N VAL A 538 13.14 26.41 -10.90
CA VAL A 538 12.82 26.33 -9.46
C VAL A 538 11.67 25.35 -9.25
N VAL A 539 10.61 25.50 -10.05
CA VAL A 539 9.45 24.60 -10.05
C VAL A 539 9.89 23.17 -10.35
N ARG A 540 10.67 22.97 -11.41
CA ARG A 540 11.19 21.64 -11.79
C ARG A 540 12.06 21.01 -10.70
N PHE A 541 12.96 21.78 -10.09
CA PHE A 541 13.85 21.29 -9.03
C PHE A 541 13.08 20.85 -7.78
N LEU A 542 12.12 21.65 -7.31
CA LEU A 542 11.34 21.30 -6.14
C LEU A 542 10.50 20.04 -6.39
N ASN A 543 9.84 19.96 -7.54
CA ASN A 543 9.09 18.76 -7.91
C ASN A 543 10.01 17.53 -8.05
N TYR A 544 11.24 17.71 -8.54
CA TYR A 544 12.25 16.64 -8.55
C TYR A 544 12.60 16.15 -7.14
N LEU A 545 12.77 17.04 -6.15
CA LEU A 545 13.02 16.65 -4.77
C LEU A 545 11.87 15.80 -4.21
N PHE A 546 10.64 16.22 -4.44
CA PHE A 546 9.46 15.44 -4.04
C PHE A 546 9.46 14.07 -4.69
N GLU A 547 9.54 14.00 -6.02
CA GLU A 547 9.34 12.77 -6.79
C GLU A 547 10.52 11.77 -6.72
N ASN A 548 11.73 12.22 -6.36
CA ASN A 548 12.94 11.39 -6.46
C ASN A 548 13.81 11.37 -5.21
N ILE A 549 13.53 12.18 -4.20
CA ILE A 549 14.28 12.19 -2.93
C ILE A 549 13.31 11.92 -1.76
N PHE A 550 12.36 12.83 -1.52
CA PHE A 550 11.49 12.81 -0.35
C PHE A 550 10.49 11.65 -0.33
N THR A 551 10.01 11.20 -1.49
CA THR A 551 9.10 10.05 -1.61
C THR A 551 9.84 8.71 -1.73
N THR A 552 11.16 8.66 -1.53
CA THR A 552 11.90 7.38 -1.60
C THR A 552 11.84 6.63 -0.27
N VAL A 553 11.76 5.29 -0.33
CA VAL A 553 11.85 4.40 0.85
C VAL A 553 13.10 4.74 1.66
N ALA A 554 14.23 4.94 0.98
CA ALA A 554 15.50 5.22 1.63
C ALA A 554 15.48 6.52 2.44
N PHE A 555 14.95 7.61 1.88
CA PHE A 555 14.88 8.88 2.61
C PHE A 555 13.92 8.80 3.79
N GLN A 556 12.72 8.24 3.59
CA GLN A 556 11.70 8.13 4.64
C GLN A 556 12.16 7.23 5.78
N THR A 557 12.79 6.10 5.46
CA THR A 557 13.35 5.18 6.46
C THR A 557 14.44 5.88 7.25
N ALA A 558 15.34 6.61 6.59
CA ALA A 558 16.37 7.37 7.27
C ALA A 558 15.79 8.44 8.20
N LEU A 559 14.73 9.13 7.78
CA LEU A 559 14.08 10.18 8.57
C LEU A 559 13.60 9.69 9.95
N VAL A 560 13.07 8.46 10.01
CA VAL A 560 12.57 7.88 11.27
C VAL A 560 13.63 7.05 11.98
N CYS A 561 14.30 6.14 11.27
CA CYS A 561 15.24 5.19 11.88
C CYS A 561 16.52 5.86 12.39
N THR A 562 16.90 7.02 11.85
CA THR A 562 18.04 7.79 12.39
C THR A 562 17.74 8.27 13.80
N PHE A 563 16.56 8.84 14.04
CA PHE A 563 16.17 9.34 15.36
C PHE A 563 16.18 8.24 16.41
N PHE A 564 15.41 7.17 16.18
CA PHE A 564 15.30 6.07 17.15
C PHE A 564 16.59 5.28 17.29
N GLY A 565 17.34 5.08 16.20
CA GLY A 565 18.61 4.38 16.25
C GLY A 565 19.63 5.08 17.15
N GLU A 566 19.74 6.40 17.07
CA GLU A 566 20.65 7.18 17.92
C GLU A 566 20.12 7.37 19.34
N LEU A 567 18.80 7.49 19.52
CA LEU A 567 18.18 7.50 20.83
C LEU A 567 18.49 6.20 21.60
N GLU A 568 18.30 5.04 20.96
CA GLU A 568 18.60 3.73 21.57
C GLU A 568 20.09 3.57 21.92
N ARG A 569 21.00 4.15 21.11
CA ARG A 569 22.44 4.17 21.39
C ARG A 569 22.74 5.04 22.61
N ALA A 570 22.15 6.24 22.70
CA ALA A 570 22.31 7.15 23.82
C ALA A 570 21.74 6.56 25.12
N GLU A 571 20.54 5.98 25.10
CA GLU A 571 19.94 5.32 26.26
C GLU A 571 20.81 4.17 26.79
N LYS A 572 21.43 3.39 25.90
CA LYS A 572 22.35 2.32 26.30
C LYS A 572 23.56 2.89 27.06
N GLN A 573 24.14 3.98 26.57
CA GLN A 573 25.24 4.66 27.26
C GLN A 573 24.81 5.15 28.65
N LEU A 574 23.61 5.75 28.77
CA LEU A 574 23.05 6.18 30.05
C LEU A 574 22.81 5.05 31.04
N ARG A 575 22.21 3.93 30.59
CA ARG A 575 21.99 2.74 31.44
C ARG A 575 23.30 2.19 32.00
N THR A 576 24.37 2.29 31.22
CA THR A 576 25.72 1.86 31.63
C THR A 576 26.36 2.83 32.64
N GLN A 577 25.93 4.09 32.66
CA GLN A 577 26.47 5.18 33.50
C GLN A 577 25.56 5.56 34.69
N ALA A 578 24.50 4.78 34.97
CA ALA A 578 23.48 5.06 35.99
C ALA A 578 22.77 6.43 35.83
N GLY A 579 22.59 6.87 34.57
CA GLY A 579 21.92 8.13 34.22
C GLY A 579 20.40 8.04 34.15
N GLY A 580 19.74 9.21 34.24
CA GLY A 580 18.27 9.37 34.20
C GLY A 580 17.61 9.10 32.85
N ASP A 581 16.29 9.30 32.80
CA ASP A 581 15.45 9.00 31.63
C ASP A 581 15.55 10.07 30.53
N ILE A 582 15.35 9.68 29.27
CA ILE A 582 15.36 10.60 28.13
C ILE A 582 13.92 10.94 27.72
N ASP A 583 13.58 12.23 27.71
CA ASP A 583 12.31 12.69 27.14
C ASP A 583 12.33 12.57 25.60
N THR A 584 11.80 11.45 25.11
CA THR A 584 11.73 11.14 23.68
C THR A 584 10.93 12.19 22.91
N SER A 585 9.85 12.72 23.49
CA SER A 585 8.97 13.68 22.80
C SER A 585 9.68 15.00 22.56
N SER A 586 10.31 15.56 23.59
CA SER A 586 11.04 16.83 23.45
C SER A 586 12.21 16.71 22.47
N LEU A 587 12.94 15.60 22.47
CA LEU A 587 14.03 15.38 21.53
C LEU A 587 13.55 15.17 20.10
N TYR A 588 12.41 14.50 19.92
CA TYR A 588 11.79 14.33 18.62
C TYR A 588 11.34 15.68 18.04
N ASP A 589 10.76 16.54 18.88
CA ASP A 589 10.35 17.89 18.50
C ASP A 589 11.54 18.73 18.02
N GLU A 590 12.63 18.71 18.79
CA GLU A 590 13.89 19.35 18.42
C GLU A 590 14.44 18.81 17.10
N TYR A 591 14.47 17.48 16.95
CA TYR A 591 14.94 16.81 15.74
C TYR A 591 14.18 17.28 14.50
N ILE A 592 12.84 17.23 14.53
CA ILE A 592 12.00 17.67 13.42
C ILE A 592 12.17 19.17 13.16
N GLN A 593 12.31 20.01 14.20
CA GLN A 593 12.53 21.44 14.04
C GLN A 593 13.85 21.74 13.30
N LEU A 594 14.95 21.08 13.68
CA LEU A 594 16.25 21.24 13.03
C LEU A 594 16.22 20.79 11.58
N LEU A 595 15.55 19.67 11.30
CA LEU A 595 15.37 19.20 9.92
C LEU A 595 14.53 20.18 9.10
N ASN A 596 13.44 20.71 9.67
CA ASN A 596 12.61 21.70 9.00
C ASN A 596 13.38 22.99 8.71
N ALA A 597 14.20 23.48 9.63
CA ALA A 597 15.04 24.65 9.42
C ALA A 597 16.03 24.47 8.25
N PHE A 598 16.47 23.24 7.98
CA PHE A 598 17.34 22.92 6.86
C PHE A 598 16.56 22.70 5.54
N PHE A 599 15.53 21.84 5.57
CA PHE A 599 14.76 21.43 4.40
C PHE A 599 13.62 22.37 4.05
N SER A 600 13.43 23.49 4.75
CA SER A 600 12.49 24.55 4.39
C SER A 600 13.22 25.90 4.40
N PRO A 601 13.68 26.38 3.23
CA PRO A 601 14.51 27.57 3.18
C PRO A 601 13.71 28.80 3.59
N GLY A 602 14.27 29.62 4.49
CA GLY A 602 13.74 30.94 4.84
C GLY A 602 14.27 32.07 3.95
N SER A 603 15.25 31.79 3.10
CA SER A 603 15.86 32.74 2.16
C SER A 603 16.29 32.09 0.85
N ALA A 604 16.43 32.88 -0.21
CA ALA A 604 16.92 32.43 -1.51
C ALA A 604 18.33 31.83 -1.43
N ASN A 605 19.18 32.29 -0.50
CA ASN A 605 20.50 31.71 -0.28
C ASN A 605 20.42 30.30 0.34
N GLN A 606 19.51 30.07 1.30
CA GLN A 606 19.26 28.73 1.83
C GLN A 606 18.68 27.81 0.74
N PHE A 607 17.78 28.33 -0.10
CA PHE A 607 17.30 27.58 -1.28
C PHE A 607 18.46 27.21 -2.22
N ARG A 608 19.39 28.14 -2.50
CA ARG A 608 20.61 27.86 -3.28
C ARG A 608 21.44 26.72 -2.68
N LYS A 609 21.58 26.66 -1.36
CA LYS A 609 22.27 25.54 -0.68
C LYS A 609 21.58 24.21 -0.95
N LEU A 610 20.24 24.16 -0.91
CA LEU A 610 19.49 22.95 -1.25
C LEU A 610 19.70 22.53 -2.71
N VAL A 611 19.69 23.49 -3.65
CA VAL A 611 19.99 23.22 -5.06
C VAL A 611 21.42 22.67 -5.22
N ARG A 612 22.39 23.26 -4.53
CA ARG A 612 23.79 22.79 -4.55
C ARG A 612 23.95 21.40 -3.95
N LEU A 613 23.18 21.07 -2.92
CA LEU A 613 23.20 19.77 -2.27
C LEU A 613 22.67 18.67 -3.20
N PHE A 614 21.52 18.88 -3.84
CA PHE A 614 20.81 17.81 -4.55
C PHE A 614 20.91 17.86 -6.09
N HIS A 615 21.34 18.98 -6.66
CA HIS A 615 21.33 19.18 -8.11
C HIS A 615 22.67 19.66 -8.67
N ALA A 616 23.04 20.92 -8.43
CA ALA A 616 24.24 21.51 -9.02
C ALA A 616 24.59 22.88 -8.41
N GLU A 617 25.81 23.33 -8.67
CA GLU A 617 26.27 24.69 -8.36
C GLU A 617 25.74 25.69 -9.41
N ILE A 618 25.15 26.79 -8.91
CA ILE A 618 24.58 27.88 -9.72
C ILE A 618 25.49 29.11 -9.63
N ASP A 619 25.88 29.64 -10.78
CA ASP A 619 26.53 30.95 -10.96
C ASP A 619 25.51 32.08 -10.91
N GLY A 620 25.93 33.27 -10.49
CA GLY A 620 25.08 34.46 -10.57
C GLY A 620 23.82 34.41 -9.69
N GLU A 621 22.71 34.98 -10.18
CA GLU A 621 21.41 34.97 -9.52
C GLU A 621 20.60 33.69 -9.83
N ILE A 622 19.65 33.31 -8.96
CA ILE A 622 18.90 32.04 -9.13
C ILE A 622 17.89 32.12 -10.28
N ASN A 623 17.37 33.31 -10.55
CA ASN A 623 16.52 33.61 -11.69
C ASN A 623 17.25 33.47 -13.05
N GLU A 624 18.59 33.43 -13.09
CA GLU A 624 19.38 33.14 -14.29
C GLU A 624 19.62 31.63 -14.48
N TRP A 625 19.55 30.85 -13.40
CA TRP A 625 19.75 29.39 -13.36
C TRP A 625 20.98 28.90 -14.14
N LYS A 626 22.13 29.56 -14.02
CA LYS A 626 23.34 29.19 -14.76
C LYS A 626 24.14 28.11 -14.02
N VAL A 627 24.07 26.86 -14.48
CA VAL A 627 24.76 25.72 -13.84
C VAL A 627 26.26 25.68 -14.20
N VAL A 628 27.14 25.57 -13.19
CA VAL A 628 28.61 25.55 -13.36
C VAL A 628 29.22 24.17 -13.14
N GLY A 629 28.60 23.33 -12.31
CA GLY A 629 29.12 21.99 -12.04
C GLY A 629 28.35 21.22 -10.97
N GLN A 630 28.56 19.90 -10.92
CA GLN A 630 27.85 18.98 -10.01
C GLN A 630 28.79 18.28 -9.00
N ARG A 631 30.07 18.65 -8.98
CA ARG A 631 31.15 17.91 -8.29
C ARG A 631 30.97 17.75 -6.78
N TYR A 632 30.16 18.60 -6.14
CA TYR A 632 30.02 18.68 -4.69
C TYR A 632 28.62 18.33 -4.17
N THR A 633 27.80 17.70 -5.01
CA THR A 633 26.44 17.29 -4.63
C THR A 633 26.48 16.06 -3.73
N PHE A 634 25.38 15.81 -3.01
CA PHE A 634 25.17 14.60 -2.22
C PHE A 634 25.40 13.34 -3.04
N ARG A 635 24.90 13.30 -4.28
CA ARG A 635 25.10 12.16 -5.19
C ARG A 635 26.58 11.96 -5.56
N GLN A 636 27.33 13.04 -5.80
CA GLN A 636 28.73 12.89 -6.21
C GLN A 636 29.68 12.54 -5.05
N VAL A 637 29.34 12.99 -3.83
CA VAL A 637 30.19 12.85 -2.65
C VAL A 637 29.81 11.67 -1.76
N VAL A 638 28.51 11.45 -1.53
CA VAL A 638 28.03 10.43 -0.57
C VAL A 638 27.75 9.11 -1.27
N TYR A 639 27.07 9.13 -2.42
CA TYR A 639 26.72 7.91 -3.13
C TYR A 639 26.33 8.16 -4.59
N ARG A 640 27.17 7.69 -5.52
CA ARG A 640 27.03 7.92 -6.98
C ARG A 640 26.03 6.98 -7.67
N GLY A 641 25.70 5.86 -7.02
CA GLY A 641 24.80 4.82 -7.55
C GLY A 641 23.32 5.19 -7.48
N GLU A 642 22.48 4.24 -7.87
CA GLU A 642 21.03 4.32 -7.67
C GLU A 642 20.67 4.04 -6.21
N MET A 643 19.88 4.92 -5.60
CA MET A 643 19.53 4.87 -4.19
C MET A 643 18.49 3.78 -3.91
N GLN A 644 18.98 2.56 -3.70
CA GLN A 644 18.16 1.43 -3.25
C GLN A 644 17.72 1.61 -1.78
N PRO A 645 16.63 0.97 -1.33
CA PRO A 645 16.15 1.10 0.05
C PRO A 645 17.23 0.85 1.11
N ASP A 646 18.07 -0.16 0.90
CA ASP A 646 19.12 -0.56 1.85
C ASP A 646 20.26 0.45 1.94
N GLN A 647 20.29 1.43 1.03
CA GLN A 647 21.20 2.57 1.06
C GLN A 647 20.66 3.73 1.92
N TRP A 648 19.54 3.58 2.64
CA TRP A 648 19.05 4.58 3.58
C TRP A 648 20.09 5.12 4.57
N PRO A 649 21.13 4.36 5.01
CA PRO A 649 22.18 4.91 5.88
C PRO A 649 22.99 6.06 5.23
N LYS A 650 22.95 6.19 3.89
CA LYS A 650 23.50 7.37 3.20
C LYS A 650 22.71 8.64 3.54
N TYR A 651 21.38 8.55 3.62
CA TYR A 651 20.57 9.66 4.11
C TYR A 651 20.66 9.81 5.63
N LYS A 652 20.83 8.73 6.41
CA LYS A 652 21.16 8.81 7.84
C LYS A 652 22.35 9.74 8.05
N TYR A 653 23.42 9.58 7.28
CA TYR A 653 24.58 10.48 7.35
C TYR A 653 24.21 11.95 7.15
N LEU A 654 23.43 12.29 6.12
CA LEU A 654 22.96 13.67 5.91
C LEU A 654 22.16 14.20 7.11
N LEU A 655 21.28 13.37 7.67
CA LEU A 655 20.45 13.75 8.82
C LEU A 655 21.29 13.93 10.09
N LEU A 656 22.30 13.08 10.33
CA LEU A 656 23.27 13.25 11.41
C LEU A 656 24.13 14.50 11.22
N GLU A 657 24.45 14.84 9.98
CA GLU A 657 25.11 16.10 9.66
C GLU A 657 24.21 17.28 9.98
N ILE A 658 22.87 17.19 9.89
CA ILE A 658 21.98 18.31 10.24
C ILE A 658 21.69 18.37 11.74
N TRP A 659 21.53 17.21 12.39
CA TRP A 659 21.06 17.11 13.77
C TRP A 659 22.13 17.56 14.78
N ARG A 660 21.77 18.52 15.63
CA ARG A 660 22.60 19.10 16.69
C ARG A 660 21.79 19.15 17.99
N PRO A 661 21.62 18.02 18.69
CA PRO A 661 20.81 17.99 19.90
C PRO A 661 21.43 18.82 21.02
N GLU A 662 20.59 19.42 21.83
CA GLU A 662 20.97 20.11 23.07
C GLU A 662 21.40 19.12 24.17
N ASN A 663 20.84 17.91 24.18
CA ASN A 663 21.19 16.86 25.15
C ASN A 663 22.63 16.35 24.96
N ASP A 664 23.47 16.49 25.98
CA ASP A 664 24.91 16.18 25.90
C ASP A 664 25.22 14.72 25.58
N VAL A 665 24.43 13.77 26.10
CA VAL A 665 24.69 12.33 25.88
C VAL A 665 24.31 11.93 24.47
N LEU A 666 23.15 12.38 24.00
CA LEU A 666 22.75 12.19 22.61
C LEU A 666 23.72 12.89 21.65
N LYS A 667 24.18 14.09 21.99
CA LYS A 667 25.18 14.84 21.23
C LYS A 667 26.50 14.07 21.10
N ALA A 668 26.98 13.47 22.19
CA ALA A 668 28.17 12.64 22.18
C ALA A 668 28.00 11.39 21.29
N SER A 669 26.86 10.69 21.41
CA SER A 669 26.53 9.52 20.57
C SER A 669 26.49 9.89 19.08
N ILE A 670 25.77 10.96 18.73
CA ILE A 670 25.65 11.45 17.36
C ILE A 670 27.01 11.87 16.79
N ASN A 671 27.85 12.56 17.58
CA ASN A 671 29.18 12.97 17.11
C ASN A 671 30.06 11.75 16.80
N ALA A 672 30.03 10.71 17.64
CA ALA A 672 30.77 9.48 17.38
C ALA A 672 30.30 8.80 16.07
N GLU A 673 28.99 8.64 15.90
CA GLU A 673 28.43 8.02 14.69
C GLU A 673 28.66 8.89 13.45
N ARG A 674 28.59 10.23 13.57
CA ARG A 674 28.90 11.17 12.49
C ARG A 674 30.35 11.02 12.04
N THR A 675 31.31 10.96 12.96
CA THR A 675 32.73 10.77 12.63
C THR A 675 32.96 9.46 11.89
N LYS A 676 32.33 8.37 12.35
CA LYS A 676 32.35 7.07 11.67
C LYS A 676 31.79 7.15 10.25
N CYS A 677 30.65 7.80 10.06
CA CYS A 677 30.08 8.04 8.73
C CYS A 677 31.02 8.88 7.84
N ARG A 678 31.60 9.97 8.36
CA ARG A 678 32.55 10.82 7.63
C ARG A 678 33.74 10.02 7.12
N ALA A 679 34.33 9.18 7.96
CA ALA A 679 35.45 8.33 7.57
C ALA A 679 35.07 7.36 6.44
N GLN A 680 33.94 6.67 6.58
CA GLN A 680 33.45 5.72 5.56
C GLN A 680 33.13 6.40 4.22
N ILE A 681 32.47 7.57 4.24
CA ILE A 681 32.15 8.32 3.03
C ILE A 681 33.42 8.87 2.37
N PHE A 682 34.34 9.43 3.15
CA PHE A 682 35.57 9.97 2.61
C PHE A 682 36.45 8.89 1.98
N LYS A 683 36.58 7.71 2.63
CA LYS A 683 37.29 6.56 2.08
C LYS A 683 36.69 6.12 0.74
N SER A 684 35.38 5.92 0.68
CA SER A 684 34.67 5.54 -0.55
C SER A 684 34.80 6.59 -1.67
N LEU A 685 34.75 7.88 -1.31
CA LEU A 685 34.96 8.98 -2.26
C LEU A 685 36.38 8.95 -2.82
N HIS A 686 37.40 8.81 -1.96
CA HIS A 686 38.79 8.76 -2.34
C HIS A 686 39.07 7.59 -3.28
N GLU A 687 38.56 6.40 -2.97
CA GLU A 687 38.65 5.20 -3.82
C GLU A 687 38.01 5.44 -5.19
N SER A 688 36.86 6.11 -5.25
CA SER A 688 36.22 6.44 -6.52
C SER A 688 37.05 7.43 -7.35
N TYR A 689 37.62 8.47 -6.73
CA TYR A 689 38.50 9.41 -7.43
C TYR A 689 39.78 8.74 -7.90
N LEU A 690 40.33 7.80 -7.12
CA LEU A 690 41.49 7.00 -7.50
C LEU A 690 41.17 6.14 -8.73
N LYS A 691 40.02 5.46 -8.73
CA LYS A 691 39.55 4.67 -9.88
C LYS A 691 39.34 5.53 -11.13
N ASP A 692 38.72 6.70 -10.98
CA ASP A 692 38.51 7.64 -12.09
C ASP A 692 39.85 8.14 -12.65
N HIS A 693 40.82 8.43 -11.77
CA HIS A 693 42.17 8.85 -12.14
C HIS A 693 42.95 7.75 -12.89
N LEU A 694 42.90 6.51 -12.40
CA LEU A 694 43.51 5.35 -13.06
C LEU A 694 42.94 5.14 -14.46
N ASN A 695 41.60 5.18 -14.58
CA ASN A 695 40.91 5.03 -15.86
C ASN A 695 41.25 6.15 -16.85
N THR A 696 41.25 7.40 -16.39
CA THR A 696 41.50 8.58 -17.23
C THR A 696 42.94 8.61 -17.75
N ASN A 697 43.89 8.16 -16.94
CA ASN A 697 45.32 8.15 -17.29
C ASN A 697 45.81 6.79 -17.81
N MET A 698 44.92 5.79 -17.95
CA MET A 698 45.24 4.42 -18.38
C MET A 698 46.42 3.80 -17.58
N LYS A 699 46.47 4.03 -16.27
CA LYS A 699 47.51 3.50 -15.35
C LYS A 699 46.98 2.27 -14.60
N ASN A 700 47.86 1.33 -14.24
CA ASN A 700 47.51 0.29 -13.27
C ASN A 700 47.70 0.82 -11.83
N PRO A 701 47.03 0.22 -10.82
CA PRO A 701 47.23 0.57 -9.42
C PRO A 701 48.69 0.48 -8.97
N ASP A 702 49.46 -0.46 -9.51
CA ASP A 702 50.87 -0.67 -9.18
C ASP A 702 51.80 0.39 -9.78
N ASP A 703 51.32 1.17 -10.77
CA ASP A 703 52.06 2.22 -11.47
C ASP A 703 51.80 3.63 -10.89
N LEU A 704 51.10 3.72 -9.74
CA LEU A 704 50.77 5.00 -9.11
C LEU A 704 51.98 5.64 -8.42
N GLU A 705 52.35 6.84 -8.86
CA GLU A 705 53.39 7.62 -8.20
C GLU A 705 52.84 8.32 -6.95
N ARG A 706 53.73 8.72 -6.03
CA ARG A 706 53.33 9.50 -4.84
C ARG A 706 52.62 10.81 -5.19
N GLU A 707 52.97 11.42 -6.32
CA GLU A 707 52.35 12.65 -6.81
C GLU A 707 50.90 12.42 -7.27
N ASP A 708 50.62 11.28 -7.91
CA ASP A 708 49.26 10.90 -8.31
C ASP A 708 48.36 10.75 -7.09
N TYR A 709 48.83 10.04 -6.05
CA TYR A 709 48.11 9.90 -4.78
C TYR A 709 47.86 11.24 -4.08
N ALA A 710 48.86 12.13 -4.06
CA ALA A 710 48.72 13.46 -3.47
C ALA A 710 47.67 14.31 -4.20
N LYS A 711 47.63 14.23 -5.55
CA LYS A 711 46.65 14.93 -6.38
C LYS A 711 45.24 14.40 -6.14
N VAL A 712 45.05 13.08 -6.19
CA VAL A 712 43.75 12.42 -5.93
C VAL A 712 43.25 12.75 -4.52
N PHE A 713 44.15 12.74 -3.52
CA PHE A 713 43.82 13.15 -2.17
C PHE A 713 43.33 14.61 -2.10
N GLU A 714 44.04 15.53 -2.75
CA GLU A 714 43.65 16.95 -2.72
C GLU A 714 42.29 17.17 -3.38
N GLU A 715 42.03 16.53 -4.53
CA GLU A 715 40.76 16.64 -5.24
C GLU A 715 39.58 16.06 -4.43
N SER A 716 39.76 14.86 -3.86
CA SER A 716 38.74 14.21 -3.01
C SER A 716 38.52 14.98 -1.70
N ALA A 717 39.57 15.48 -1.05
CA ALA A 717 39.48 16.30 0.15
C ALA A 717 38.77 17.63 -0.12
N GLN A 718 39.07 18.29 -1.24
CA GLN A 718 38.39 19.51 -1.67
C GLN A 718 36.90 19.25 -1.92
N ALA A 719 36.56 18.15 -2.61
CA ALA A 719 35.18 17.80 -2.90
C ALA A 719 34.38 17.54 -1.62
N PHE A 720 34.93 16.73 -0.71
CA PHE A 720 34.30 16.41 0.57
C PHE A 720 34.14 17.66 1.47
N SER A 721 35.18 18.48 1.56
CA SER A 721 35.14 19.73 2.33
C SER A 721 34.12 20.73 1.75
N SER A 722 34.03 20.81 0.42
CA SER A 722 33.07 21.69 -0.26
C SER A 722 31.65 21.23 -0.02
N PHE A 723 31.38 19.92 -0.06
CA PHE A 723 30.09 19.33 0.29
C PHE A 723 29.70 19.66 1.74
N LEU A 724 30.59 19.46 2.72
CA LEU A 724 30.28 19.76 4.11
C LEU A 724 30.01 21.25 4.35
N LYS A 725 30.68 22.17 3.63
CA LYS A 725 30.38 23.61 3.69
C LYS A 725 29.00 24.00 3.15
N ILE A 726 28.34 23.13 2.38
CA ILE A 726 26.95 23.34 1.96
C ILE A 726 26.03 23.17 3.16
N ILE A 727 26.31 22.16 3.98
CA ILE A 727 25.51 21.78 5.15
C ILE A 727 25.86 22.69 6.35
N HIS A 728 27.15 22.99 6.55
CA HIS A 728 27.72 23.62 7.75
C HIS A 728 28.33 24.99 7.56
N VAL A 729 28.59 25.64 8.69
CA VAL A 729 29.54 26.76 8.80
C VAL A 729 30.96 26.17 8.87
N GLY A 730 31.94 26.84 8.24
CA GLY A 730 33.25 26.26 7.91
C GLY A 730 34.12 25.70 9.06
N SER A 731 33.80 25.99 10.32
CA SER A 731 34.54 25.52 11.51
C SER A 731 34.36 24.04 11.84
N GLU A 732 33.32 23.38 11.30
CA GLU A 732 33.01 21.96 11.58
C GLU A 732 33.49 20.99 10.50
N VAL A 733 34.23 21.50 9.51
CA VAL A 733 34.76 20.74 8.38
C VAL A 733 36.09 20.09 8.78
N PRO A 734 36.25 18.75 8.63
CA PRO A 734 37.49 18.06 8.94
C PRO A 734 38.70 18.67 8.23
N GLY A 735 39.80 18.84 8.98
CA GLY A 735 41.06 19.29 8.41
C GLY A 735 41.77 18.19 7.61
N LYS A 736 42.76 18.56 6.79
CA LYS A 736 43.53 17.56 5.99
C LYS A 736 44.16 16.46 6.84
N ARG A 737 44.57 16.77 8.08
CA ARG A 737 45.15 15.77 9.00
C ARG A 737 44.13 14.71 9.42
N GLU A 738 42.90 15.14 9.71
CA GLU A 738 41.80 14.25 10.09
C GLU A 738 41.35 13.39 8.90
N LEU A 739 41.26 14.00 7.71
CA LEU A 739 40.96 13.27 6.47
C LEU A 739 42.02 12.21 6.13
N LYS A 740 43.30 12.47 6.40
CA LYS A 740 44.36 11.45 6.27
C LYS A 740 44.16 10.30 7.27
N ALA A 741 43.84 10.62 8.53
CA ALA A 741 43.57 9.60 9.53
C ALA A 741 42.40 8.68 9.13
N PHE A 742 41.36 9.22 8.48
CA PHE A 742 40.24 8.41 7.95
C PHE A 742 40.67 7.37 6.89
N LEU A 743 41.78 7.59 6.19
CA LEU A 743 42.32 6.63 5.21
C LEU A 743 43.27 5.61 5.86
N GLU A 744 43.89 5.97 6.98
CA GLU A 744 44.88 5.14 7.69
C GLU A 744 44.23 4.17 8.70
N GLU A 745 43.06 4.50 9.25
CA GLU A 745 42.34 3.62 10.17
C GLU A 745 41.72 2.41 9.44
N SER A 746 42.24 1.22 9.72
CA SER A 746 41.60 -0.05 9.37
C SER A 746 40.38 -0.28 10.28
N TRP A 747 39.24 0.31 9.92
CA TRP A 747 37.96 -0.09 10.50
C TRP A 747 37.62 -1.49 9.97
N ASP A 748 37.85 -2.50 10.82
CA ASP A 748 37.79 -3.95 10.56
C ASP A 748 36.94 -4.34 9.33
N ASP A 749 37.61 -4.85 8.31
CA ASP A 749 37.13 -4.99 6.94
C ASP A 749 36.56 -6.40 6.68
N SER A 750 35.80 -6.93 7.64
CA SER A 750 35.20 -8.25 7.54
C SER A 750 33.73 -8.19 7.10
N THR A 751 33.43 -7.62 5.94
CA THR A 751 32.23 -7.97 5.17
C THR A 751 32.52 -7.82 3.69
N VAL A 752 32.77 -8.98 3.06
CA VAL A 752 32.82 -9.21 1.61
C VAL A 752 31.65 -8.48 0.92
N PRO A 753 31.82 -7.92 -0.29
CA PRO A 753 30.70 -7.41 -1.07
C PRO A 753 29.66 -8.53 -1.17
N VAL A 754 28.43 -8.26 -0.75
CA VAL A 754 27.32 -9.15 -1.05
C VAL A 754 27.21 -9.16 -2.57
N GLU A 755 27.61 -10.26 -3.21
CA GLU A 755 27.17 -10.57 -4.56
C GLU A 755 25.66 -10.38 -4.56
N GLN A 756 25.21 -9.49 -5.45
CA GLN A 756 23.79 -9.38 -5.76
C GLN A 756 23.39 -10.69 -6.42
N ASP A 757 23.06 -11.69 -5.62
CA ASP A 757 22.25 -12.79 -6.09
C ASP A 757 20.92 -12.18 -6.52
N GLU A 758 20.69 -12.24 -7.82
CA GLU A 758 19.39 -12.10 -8.44
C GLU A 758 18.36 -12.86 -7.59
N LEU A 759 17.56 -12.10 -6.85
CA LEU A 759 16.19 -12.53 -6.55
C LEU A 759 15.57 -12.84 -7.90
N TRP A 760 15.31 -14.12 -8.21
CA TRP A 760 14.17 -14.67 -8.96
C TRP A 760 14.50 -16.11 -9.38
N GLU A 761 14.42 -17.06 -8.46
CA GLU A 761 14.10 -18.45 -8.84
C GLU A 761 12.70 -18.78 -8.28
N GLY A 762 11.81 -19.13 -9.21
CA GLY A 762 10.52 -19.72 -8.86
C GLY A 762 10.75 -21.07 -8.20
N GLU A 763 10.11 -21.30 -7.07
CA GLU A 763 10.02 -22.63 -6.50
C GLU A 763 8.98 -23.43 -7.31
N ASP A 764 9.49 -24.22 -8.26
CA ASP A 764 8.90 -25.51 -8.60
C ASP A 764 9.12 -26.44 -7.40
N VAL A 765 8.04 -26.76 -6.66
CA VAL A 765 7.58 -28.12 -6.24
C VAL A 765 6.12 -28.02 -5.79
#